data_AF-A0A7X1W7L7-F1
#
_entry.id   AF-A0A7X1W7L7-F1
#
_cell.length_a   1.000
_cell.length_b   1.000
_cell.length_c   1.000
_cell.angle_alpha   90.00
_cell.angle_beta   90.00
_cell.angle_gamma   90.00
#
_symmetry.space_group_name_H-M   'P 1'
#
loop_
_entity.id
_entity.type
_entity.pdbx_description
1 polymer ?
#
loop_
_entity_poly.entity_id
_entity_poly.type
_entity_poly.pdbx_seq_one_letter_code
_entity_poly.pdbx_strand_id
1 'polypeptide(L)'
;MQPNLEFRNLDISWADAETLLKLESSSDALDAVESCGVYRVETTTFRRYQPWLGLRINEPLVHPPYCMLGSGGQIPLLPVKDPATRQIWWIHSTGWDEKNTRHLSEMYRTAGTVELVVQNRRYDLVVHTANFNVDELEYYLRDFKNELWMLILNEQSAIKGRTEQEVPNLYSDELVDRLKDFVEALEHIAKTPGVELKEIQALMPARSVRPINRTFMELATKGQSRFLTGRTFQESLNTPDNQHLHYCLSRVNYLVSRFREIGSARIRAFELAMASDLSRLQELAQTEFRVVDQTVFDNEIREIERELRRNENVFQDALSGQKECSVAGLRKGGCNIVLGKLFRNAETEFFCNQVNGRDYKKEISDGKYLTVKLPGSFASFAQKFQQSKFEFRVEGFYRKLSYERADQLEFFYVNSVAISKSPLQQILDRQLEQRYELARNEWKIPLVSAERSEVKKELKTLQARAWLYEEQVTSLNDFIIKVLPLEKRLAELRGFLRKQGVGQRHSFPNSMAFVQNPDYAMSRASYRKIMAMPGMDASLFESMTVIEQIGLVNVASLYEKWCLLKILKVLTEIYGFTIRDDDWKRRLVQAVKCNQFDVSFDLHCVKRKQRIRLTYEKQLASGKRPDFVLDFCVYDLLSNMDSPPAVPALSARLIMDAKFRDGLNDDSLAELVQDMYLGKNYSEDGSNQVFILHPSRQAISRRTSPLEWGRDCDYGQIVDHRYGGIYLAPSLKGKSSLDNLQRLIGMVLQSLATHRGGGRTEEKLVHSFTCIGCGNHDQNRLVVDISTTGGGNNRVVIECSACSLISIRTVCVHCSADLYKNGYYWTYHRTRAAQISNVVCPSCNSFL
;
A
#
# COMPACT_ATOMS: atom_id res chain seq x y z
N MET A 1 -31.93 33.66 -7.82
CA MET A 1 -32.55 33.11 -9.05
C MET A 1 -31.79 31.84 -9.37
N GLN A 2 -32.45 30.67 -9.36
CA GLN A 2 -31.80 29.43 -9.78
C GLN A 2 -31.27 29.60 -11.22
N PRO A 3 -30.01 29.24 -11.50
CA PRO A 3 -29.50 29.27 -12.87
C PRO A 3 -30.35 28.32 -13.73
N ASN A 4 -30.60 28.68 -14.99
CA ASN A 4 -31.40 27.89 -15.93
C ASN A 4 -30.56 26.74 -16.54
N LEU A 5 -29.93 25.96 -15.65
CA LEU A 5 -29.03 24.87 -15.92
C LEU A 5 -29.60 23.58 -15.35
N GLU A 6 -29.41 22.49 -16.06
CA GLU A 6 -29.86 21.18 -15.61
C GLU A 6 -28.76 20.15 -15.82
N PHE A 7 -28.46 19.42 -14.75
CA PHE A 7 -27.47 18.35 -14.74
C PHE A 7 -28.18 17.01 -14.67
N ARG A 8 -27.83 16.07 -15.56
CA ARG A 8 -28.36 14.70 -15.56
C ARG A 8 -27.29 13.67 -15.92
N ASN A 9 -27.47 12.44 -15.46
CA ASN A 9 -26.70 11.32 -15.98
C ASN A 9 -27.33 10.86 -17.31
N LEU A 10 -26.53 10.73 -18.35
CA LEU A 10 -26.95 10.37 -19.69
C LEU A 10 -26.38 9.00 -20.09
N ASP A 11 -27.23 8.15 -20.66
CA ASP A 11 -26.82 6.96 -21.42
C ASP A 11 -26.90 7.28 -22.91
N ILE A 12 -25.78 7.13 -23.62
CA ILE A 12 -25.64 7.59 -25.00
C ILE A 12 -25.10 6.46 -25.87
N SER A 13 -25.85 6.10 -26.90
CA SER A 13 -25.44 5.13 -27.92
C SER A 13 -25.07 5.87 -29.22
N TRP A 14 -23.90 5.53 -29.77
CA TRP A 14 -23.34 6.16 -30.97
C TRP A 14 -23.22 5.14 -32.10
N ALA A 15 -23.37 5.59 -33.35
CA ALA A 15 -23.02 4.79 -34.52
C ALA A 15 -21.56 5.02 -34.92
N ASP A 16 -21.11 6.28 -34.85
CA ASP A 16 -19.76 6.75 -35.12
C ASP A 16 -19.48 8.02 -34.30
N ALA A 17 -18.32 8.65 -34.51
CA ALA A 17 -17.89 9.79 -33.71
C ALA A 17 -18.82 11.02 -33.79
N GLU A 18 -19.61 11.14 -34.86
CA GLU A 18 -20.48 12.29 -35.13
C GLU A 18 -21.98 11.94 -35.05
N THR A 19 -22.33 10.66 -35.20
CA THR A 19 -23.72 10.19 -35.34
C THR A 19 -24.24 9.53 -34.07
N LEU A 20 -25.27 10.14 -33.49
CA LEU A 20 -25.96 9.65 -32.30
C LEU A 20 -27.15 8.74 -32.64
N LEU A 21 -27.23 7.56 -32.03
CA LEU A 21 -28.35 6.63 -32.19
C LEU A 21 -29.45 6.86 -31.15
N LYS A 22 -29.04 7.00 -29.88
CA LYS A 22 -29.97 7.08 -28.75
C LYS A 22 -29.37 7.88 -27.60
N LEU A 23 -30.19 8.71 -26.96
CA LEU A 23 -29.86 9.42 -25.72
C LEU A 23 -30.97 9.18 -24.70
N GLU A 24 -30.64 8.60 -23.56
CA GLU A 24 -31.54 8.47 -22.41
C GLU A 24 -30.99 9.27 -21.25
N SER A 25 -31.85 10.05 -20.59
CA SER A 25 -31.47 10.83 -19.41
C SER A 25 -32.08 10.23 -18.15
N SER A 26 -31.40 10.38 -17.01
CA SER A 26 -31.92 9.99 -15.71
C SER A 26 -33.26 10.67 -15.42
N SER A 27 -34.15 9.99 -14.69
CA SER A 27 -35.45 10.55 -14.28
C SER A 27 -35.29 11.85 -13.51
N ASP A 28 -34.37 11.82 -12.54
CA ASP A 28 -34.09 12.92 -11.63
C ASP A 28 -32.89 13.74 -12.12
N ALA A 29 -33.02 15.06 -12.00
CA ALA A 29 -31.93 16.00 -12.21
C ALA A 29 -31.06 16.07 -10.94
N LEU A 30 -29.77 16.37 -11.11
CA LEU A 30 -28.86 16.60 -9.99
C LEU A 30 -29.06 18.03 -9.47
N ASP A 31 -29.18 18.14 -8.14
CA ASP A 31 -29.39 19.43 -7.49
C ASP A 31 -28.11 20.27 -7.50
N ALA A 32 -28.26 21.57 -7.79
CA ALA A 32 -27.20 22.57 -7.69
C ALA A 32 -27.43 23.46 -6.47
N VAL A 33 -26.56 23.34 -5.47
CA VAL A 33 -26.63 24.11 -4.20
C VAL A 33 -25.63 25.26 -4.24
N GLU A 34 -26.07 26.49 -3.99
CA GLU A 34 -25.19 27.65 -3.93
C GLU A 34 -24.52 27.77 -2.55
N SER A 35 -23.20 27.92 -2.52
CA SER A 35 -22.44 28.21 -1.30
C SER A 35 -21.33 29.22 -1.60
N CYS A 36 -21.31 30.35 -0.88
CA CYS A 36 -20.29 31.41 -1.01
C CYS A 36 -20.05 31.92 -2.45
N GLY A 37 -21.08 31.98 -3.29
CA GLY A 37 -20.99 32.45 -4.68
C GLY A 37 -20.46 31.43 -5.69
N VAL A 38 -20.32 30.17 -5.28
CA VAL A 38 -20.02 29.02 -6.16
C VAL A 38 -21.17 28.02 -6.08
N TYR A 39 -21.59 27.50 -7.23
CA TYR A 39 -22.65 26.48 -7.30
C TYR A 39 -22.02 25.09 -7.22
N ARG A 40 -22.50 24.25 -6.30
CA ARG A 40 -22.04 22.88 -6.10
C ARG A 40 -23.06 21.89 -6.65
N VAL A 41 -22.62 20.91 -7.43
CA VAL A 41 -23.45 19.82 -7.95
C VAL A 41 -22.84 18.50 -7.52
N GLU A 42 -23.61 17.63 -6.87
CA GLU A 42 -23.11 16.36 -6.35
C GLU A 42 -23.52 15.18 -7.25
N THR A 43 -22.59 14.27 -7.51
CA THR A 43 -22.84 13.02 -8.27
C THR A 43 -21.96 11.88 -7.73
N THR A 44 -22.12 10.64 -8.23
CA THR A 44 -21.41 9.44 -7.74
C THR A 44 -20.68 8.70 -8.86
N THR A 45 -19.62 7.95 -8.52
CA THR A 45 -18.94 7.06 -9.46
C THR A 45 -19.71 5.75 -9.67
N PHE A 46 -19.61 5.18 -10.87
CA PHE A 46 -20.36 3.98 -11.27
C PHE A 46 -19.43 2.80 -11.61
N ARG A 47 -19.76 1.58 -11.12
CA ARG A 47 -18.90 0.38 -11.27
C ARG A 47 -18.98 -0.29 -12.64
N ARG A 48 -20.19 -0.50 -13.14
CA ARG A 48 -20.47 -1.20 -14.42
C ARG A 48 -21.12 -0.27 -15.44
N TYR A 49 -21.96 0.63 -14.96
CA TYR A 49 -22.60 1.67 -15.75
C TYR A 49 -21.59 2.78 -16.07
N GLN A 50 -21.61 3.31 -17.30
CA GLN A 50 -20.63 4.30 -17.76
C GLN A 50 -21.34 5.56 -18.30
N PRO A 51 -22.12 6.27 -17.46
CA PRO A 51 -22.90 7.41 -17.89
C PRO A 51 -22.01 8.59 -18.25
N TRP A 52 -22.53 9.46 -19.11
CA TRP A 52 -22.00 10.81 -19.28
C TRP A 52 -22.73 11.76 -18.34
N LEU A 53 -21.99 12.65 -17.68
CA LEU A 53 -22.59 13.78 -16.99
C LEU A 53 -22.99 14.81 -18.06
N GLY A 54 -24.29 14.98 -18.26
CA GLY A 54 -24.88 15.91 -19.20
C GLY A 54 -25.24 17.23 -18.53
N LEU A 55 -24.84 18.33 -19.17
CA LEU A 55 -25.24 19.68 -18.82
C LEU A 55 -26.16 20.24 -19.90
N ARG A 56 -27.38 20.60 -19.54
CA ARG A 56 -28.29 21.35 -20.40
C ARG A 56 -28.28 22.82 -19.99
N ILE A 57 -28.15 23.70 -20.98
CA ILE A 57 -28.06 25.15 -20.77
C ILE A 57 -29.19 25.81 -21.55
N ASN A 58 -30.10 26.47 -20.83
CA ASN A 58 -31.25 27.15 -21.42
C ASN A 58 -31.01 28.65 -21.67
N GLU A 59 -29.74 29.08 -21.64
CA GLU A 59 -29.30 30.45 -21.88
C GLU A 59 -28.42 30.53 -23.15
N PRO A 60 -28.44 31.66 -23.88
CA PRO A 60 -27.57 31.84 -25.05
C PRO A 60 -26.09 31.85 -24.65
N LEU A 61 -25.28 31.03 -25.32
CA LEU A 61 -23.86 30.84 -25.05
C LEU A 61 -23.00 31.77 -25.93
N VAL A 62 -22.10 32.54 -25.32
CA VAL A 62 -21.07 33.33 -26.03
C VAL A 62 -19.87 32.46 -26.42
N HIS A 63 -19.50 31.53 -25.54
CA HIS A 63 -18.45 30.53 -25.74
C HIS A 63 -18.90 29.16 -25.21
N PRO A 64 -18.34 28.03 -25.71
CA PRO A 64 -18.63 26.71 -25.16
C PRO A 64 -18.31 26.65 -23.66
N PRO A 65 -19.12 25.94 -22.85
CA PRO A 65 -18.76 25.63 -21.47
C PRO A 65 -17.52 24.72 -21.46
N TYR A 66 -16.68 24.87 -20.43
CA TYR A 66 -15.42 24.14 -20.33
C TYR A 66 -15.09 23.77 -18.89
N CYS A 67 -14.37 22.66 -18.73
CA CYS A 67 -13.77 22.26 -17.47
C CYS A 67 -12.39 22.89 -17.33
N MET A 68 -12.08 23.42 -16.15
CA MET A 68 -10.75 23.89 -15.77
C MET A 68 -9.91 22.73 -15.26
N LEU A 69 -8.73 22.53 -15.84
CA LEU A 69 -7.73 21.61 -15.31
C LEU A 69 -6.95 22.30 -14.18
N GLY A 70 -6.49 21.54 -13.20
CA GLY A 70 -5.63 22.05 -12.11
C GLY A 70 -4.32 22.70 -12.60
N SER A 71 -3.91 22.42 -13.84
CA SER A 71 -2.77 23.03 -14.53
C SER A 71 -3.06 24.39 -15.18
N GLY A 72 -4.31 24.87 -15.11
CA GLY A 72 -4.78 26.08 -15.79
C GLY A 72 -5.19 25.89 -17.25
N GLY A 73 -5.15 24.65 -17.77
CA GLY A 73 -5.69 24.31 -19.09
C GLY A 73 -7.22 24.25 -19.12
N GLN A 74 -7.83 24.40 -20.31
CA GLN A 74 -9.28 24.35 -20.51
C GLN A 74 -9.64 23.17 -21.42
N ILE A 75 -10.62 22.36 -21.00
CA ILE A 75 -11.22 21.30 -21.83
C ILE A 75 -12.65 21.73 -22.18
N PRO A 76 -12.95 22.10 -23.45
CA PRO A 76 -14.31 22.43 -23.86
C PRO A 76 -15.21 21.18 -23.82
N LEU A 77 -16.46 21.36 -23.40
CA LEU A 77 -17.46 20.30 -23.47
C LEU A 77 -17.94 20.09 -24.91
N LEU A 78 -18.26 18.85 -25.25
CA LEU A 78 -18.80 18.44 -26.54
C LEU A 78 -20.33 18.65 -26.56
N PRO A 79 -20.89 19.38 -27.55
CA PRO A 79 -22.33 19.50 -27.71
C PRO A 79 -22.90 18.25 -28.38
N VAL A 80 -23.98 17.72 -27.83
CA VAL A 80 -24.67 16.52 -28.28
C VAL A 80 -26.14 16.80 -28.42
N LYS A 81 -26.69 16.57 -29.61
CA LYS A 81 -28.11 16.82 -29.89
C LYS A 81 -28.91 15.53 -29.79
N ASP A 82 -29.89 15.50 -28.90
CA ASP A 82 -30.82 14.38 -28.75
C ASP A 82 -31.68 14.21 -30.03
N PRO A 83 -31.65 13.05 -30.69
CA PRO A 83 -32.48 12.78 -31.87
C PRO A 83 -33.98 12.86 -31.59
N ALA A 84 -34.42 12.47 -30.39
CA ALA A 84 -35.83 12.39 -30.01
C ALA A 84 -36.38 13.76 -29.58
N THR A 85 -35.71 14.43 -28.63
CA THR A 85 -36.21 15.71 -28.08
C THR A 85 -35.66 16.94 -28.78
N ARG A 86 -34.66 16.79 -29.66
CA ARG A 86 -33.90 17.87 -30.32
C ARG A 86 -33.15 18.81 -29.36
N GLN A 87 -33.09 18.49 -28.07
CA GLN A 87 -32.37 19.28 -27.06
C GLN A 87 -30.86 19.07 -27.18
N ILE A 88 -30.08 20.07 -26.74
CA ILE A 88 -28.62 20.03 -26.76
C ILE A 88 -28.11 19.79 -25.34
N TRP A 89 -27.34 18.73 -25.17
CA TRP A 89 -26.63 18.36 -23.95
C TRP A 89 -25.14 18.55 -24.16
N TRP A 90 -24.46 19.16 -23.19
CA TRP A 90 -23.00 19.32 -23.18
C TRP A 90 -22.39 18.22 -22.33
N ILE A 91 -21.48 17.43 -22.90
CA ILE A 91 -20.82 16.32 -22.21
C ILE A 91 -19.30 16.48 -22.22
N HIS A 92 -18.64 15.92 -21.21
CA HIS A 92 -17.19 15.83 -21.20
C HIS A 92 -16.72 14.68 -22.11
N SER A 93 -15.86 14.98 -23.08
CA SER A 93 -15.21 14.00 -23.97
C SER A 93 -13.71 14.27 -24.09
N THR A 94 -12.88 13.23 -23.97
CA THR A 94 -11.41 13.30 -24.13
C THR A 94 -10.92 12.58 -25.39
N GLY A 95 -11.82 12.06 -26.22
CA GLY A 95 -11.47 11.36 -27.46
C GLY A 95 -12.51 10.32 -27.87
N TRP A 96 -12.31 9.70 -29.03
CA TRP A 96 -13.18 8.64 -29.56
C TRP A 96 -12.56 7.26 -29.39
N ASP A 97 -13.35 6.29 -28.93
CA ASP A 97 -12.96 4.87 -28.85
C ASP A 97 -13.63 4.09 -29.97
N GLU A 98 -12.83 3.69 -30.97
CA GLU A 98 -13.30 2.90 -32.12
C GLU A 98 -13.77 1.50 -31.73
N LYS A 99 -13.18 0.87 -30.70
CA LYS A 99 -13.52 -0.51 -30.34
C LYS A 99 -14.89 -0.61 -29.68
N ASN A 100 -15.23 0.37 -28.85
CA ASN A 100 -16.49 0.41 -28.11
C ASN A 100 -17.49 1.41 -28.69
N THR A 101 -17.17 2.02 -29.84
CA THR A 101 -17.98 3.01 -30.57
C THR A 101 -18.59 4.06 -29.62
N ARG A 102 -17.73 4.77 -28.88
CA ARG A 102 -18.17 5.77 -27.89
C ARG A 102 -17.16 6.88 -27.68
N HIS A 103 -17.65 8.03 -27.23
CA HIS A 103 -16.80 9.08 -26.68
C HIS A 103 -16.25 8.68 -25.29
N LEU A 104 -14.95 8.88 -25.09
CA LEU A 104 -14.26 8.62 -23.84
C LEU A 104 -14.54 9.74 -22.85
N SER A 105 -14.92 9.37 -21.62
CA SER A 105 -15.07 10.31 -20.51
C SER A 105 -14.57 9.64 -19.25
N GLU A 106 -13.76 10.33 -18.45
CA GLU A 106 -13.31 9.80 -17.17
C GLU A 106 -14.20 10.26 -16.00
N MET A 107 -15.17 11.16 -16.23
CA MET A 107 -15.95 11.77 -15.13
C MET A 107 -16.76 10.75 -14.30
N TYR A 108 -17.17 9.62 -14.87
CA TYR A 108 -17.90 8.58 -14.14
C TYR A 108 -16.99 7.67 -13.28
N ARG A 109 -15.66 7.80 -13.42
CA ARG A 109 -14.61 7.07 -12.68
C ARG A 109 -13.71 7.97 -11.83
N THR A 110 -13.69 9.27 -12.12
CA THR A 110 -12.93 10.26 -11.38
C THR A 110 -13.76 10.78 -10.23
N ALA A 111 -13.27 10.64 -9.01
CA ALA A 111 -13.89 11.23 -7.82
C ALA A 111 -13.09 12.46 -7.36
N GLY A 112 -13.79 13.43 -6.76
CA GLY A 112 -13.25 14.74 -6.39
C GLY A 112 -14.04 15.91 -6.98
N THR A 113 -13.46 17.11 -6.94
CA THR A 113 -14.11 18.36 -7.38
C THR A 113 -13.61 18.82 -8.75
N VAL A 114 -14.50 18.95 -9.72
CA VAL A 114 -14.23 19.50 -11.07
C VAL A 114 -14.80 20.90 -11.17
N GLU A 115 -13.93 21.88 -11.45
CA GLU A 115 -14.36 23.26 -11.69
C GLU A 115 -14.84 23.39 -13.15
N LEU A 116 -16.13 23.61 -13.31
CA LEU A 116 -16.83 23.85 -14.57
C LEU A 116 -17.11 25.35 -14.70
N VAL A 117 -16.81 25.93 -15.86
CA VAL A 117 -17.10 27.34 -16.15
C VAL A 117 -18.17 27.44 -17.24
N VAL A 118 -19.25 28.15 -16.94
CA VAL A 118 -20.34 28.45 -17.86
C VAL A 118 -20.55 29.96 -17.90
N GLN A 119 -20.30 30.61 -19.05
CA GLN A 119 -20.50 32.06 -19.24
C GLN A 119 -19.93 32.93 -18.10
N ASN A 120 -18.67 32.68 -17.69
CA ASN A 120 -17.96 33.32 -16.56
C ASN A 120 -18.48 33.01 -15.15
N ARG A 121 -19.43 32.08 -14.99
CA ARG A 121 -19.83 31.54 -13.67
C ARG A 121 -19.13 30.21 -13.41
N ARG A 122 -18.72 30.00 -12.15
CA ARG A 122 -18.00 28.81 -11.70
C ARG A 122 -18.94 27.85 -10.98
N TYR A 123 -18.83 26.58 -11.34
CA TYR A 123 -19.58 25.45 -10.79
C TYR A 123 -18.60 24.39 -10.31
N ASP A 124 -18.73 23.94 -9.07
CA ASP A 124 -17.97 22.84 -8.51
C ASP A 124 -18.78 21.55 -8.65
N LEU A 125 -18.40 20.70 -9.59
CA LEU A 125 -18.95 19.36 -9.72
C LEU A 125 -18.23 18.43 -8.76
N VAL A 126 -18.92 17.99 -7.71
CA VAL A 126 -18.38 17.13 -6.67
C VAL A 126 -18.81 15.69 -6.94
N VAL A 127 -17.84 14.83 -7.25
CA VAL A 127 -18.08 13.41 -7.53
C VAL A 127 -17.66 12.57 -6.33
N HIS A 128 -18.63 11.91 -5.70
CA HIS A 128 -18.43 10.99 -4.57
C HIS A 128 -18.15 9.56 -5.04
N THR A 129 -17.53 8.74 -4.19
CA THR A 129 -17.56 7.27 -4.34
C THR A 129 -18.48 6.68 -3.27
N ALA A 130 -18.90 5.42 -3.41
CA ALA A 130 -19.88 4.82 -2.50
C ALA A 130 -19.35 4.68 -1.05
N ASN A 131 -18.03 4.49 -0.87
CA ASN A 131 -17.41 4.35 0.46
C ASN A 131 -16.31 5.37 0.81
N PHE A 132 -15.86 6.23 -0.12
CA PHE A 132 -14.95 7.34 0.19
C PHE A 132 -15.59 8.69 -0.07
N ASN A 133 -15.46 9.58 0.92
CA ASN A 133 -15.86 10.97 0.76
C ASN A 133 -14.78 11.79 0.05
N VAL A 134 -15.13 13.03 -0.31
CA VAL A 134 -14.23 13.94 -1.05
C VAL A 134 -13.00 14.31 -0.20
N ASP A 135 -13.19 14.54 1.09
CA ASP A 135 -12.10 14.86 2.03
C ASP A 135 -11.06 13.74 2.12
N GLU A 136 -11.50 12.48 2.10
CA GLU A 136 -10.63 11.31 2.06
C GLU A 136 -9.85 11.28 0.76
N LEU A 137 -10.49 11.50 -0.40
CA LEU A 137 -9.80 11.51 -1.69
C LEU A 137 -8.79 12.66 -1.83
N GLU A 138 -9.14 13.85 -1.34
CA GLU A 138 -8.21 14.98 -1.25
C GLU A 138 -7.04 14.66 -0.31
N TYR A 139 -7.31 13.94 0.77
CA TYR A 139 -6.26 13.44 1.65
C TYR A 139 -5.34 12.44 0.95
N TYR A 140 -5.86 11.50 0.15
CA TYR A 140 -5.05 10.61 -0.68
C TYR A 140 -4.13 11.41 -1.61
N LEU A 141 -4.66 12.41 -2.31
CA LEU A 141 -3.87 13.24 -3.21
C LEU A 141 -2.79 14.02 -2.47
N ARG A 142 -3.13 14.59 -1.31
CA ARG A 142 -2.18 15.33 -0.46
C ARG A 142 -1.10 14.42 0.11
N ASP A 143 -1.47 13.25 0.61
CA ASP A 143 -0.52 12.25 1.14
C ASP A 143 0.40 11.76 0.02
N PHE A 144 -0.14 11.45 -1.16
CA PHE A 144 0.65 11.10 -2.34
C PHE A 144 1.68 12.17 -2.70
N LYS A 145 1.25 13.42 -2.85
CA LYS A 145 2.13 14.55 -3.19
C LYS A 145 3.24 14.71 -2.14
N ASN A 146 2.88 14.66 -0.86
CA ASN A 146 3.82 14.79 0.24
C ASN A 146 4.84 13.64 0.29
N GLU A 147 4.40 12.40 0.09
CA GLU A 147 5.29 11.23 0.09
C GLU A 147 6.23 11.22 -1.11
N LEU A 148 5.77 11.68 -2.28
CA LEU A 148 6.63 11.81 -3.46
C LEU A 148 7.75 12.83 -3.20
N TRP A 149 7.40 13.99 -2.66
CA TRP A 149 8.39 14.97 -2.22
C TRP A 149 9.34 14.39 -1.19
N MET A 150 8.82 13.67 -0.20
CA MET A 150 9.65 13.06 0.82
C MET A 150 10.65 12.06 0.23
N LEU A 151 10.21 11.16 -0.66
CA LEU A 151 11.10 10.18 -1.27
C LEU A 151 12.19 10.83 -2.14
N ILE A 152 11.87 11.91 -2.85
CA ILE A 152 12.82 12.61 -3.73
C ILE A 152 13.84 13.40 -2.92
N LEU A 153 13.37 14.11 -1.91
CA LEU A 153 14.20 14.99 -1.08
C LEU A 153 15.01 14.22 -0.04
N ASN A 154 14.48 13.11 0.48
CA ASN A 154 15.13 12.38 1.55
C ASN A 154 16.21 11.44 0.98
N GLU A 155 17.48 11.73 1.26
CA GLU A 155 18.56 10.77 0.95
C GLU A 155 18.69 9.66 1.99
N GLN A 156 18.09 9.78 3.19
CA GLN A 156 17.98 8.67 4.14
C GLN A 156 16.72 8.70 5.03
N SER A 157 16.04 7.56 5.05
CA SER A 157 15.09 7.06 6.07
C SER A 157 15.12 7.74 7.45
N ALA A 158 14.02 8.38 7.85
CA ALA A 158 13.86 9.02 9.16
C ALA A 158 13.83 8.03 10.37
N ILE A 159 13.82 6.71 10.12
CA ILE A 159 13.75 5.65 11.15
C ILE A 159 15.15 5.14 11.55
N LYS A 160 16.24 5.76 11.06
CA LYS A 160 17.60 5.45 11.52
C LYS A 160 17.86 6.05 12.90
N GLY A 161 17.49 5.30 13.93
CA GLY A 161 18.04 5.51 15.26
C GLY A 161 19.55 5.34 15.25
N ARG A 162 20.29 6.46 15.36
CA ARG A 162 21.69 6.57 15.81
C ARG A 162 22.64 5.45 15.32
N THR A 163 22.93 5.33 14.02
CA THR A 163 24.29 4.92 13.55
C THR A 163 24.43 4.93 12.02
N GLU A 164 25.55 5.53 11.59
CA GLU A 164 26.31 5.28 10.34
C GLU A 164 25.69 5.69 9.00
N GLN A 165 25.74 7.00 8.73
CA GLN A 165 26.66 7.63 7.77
C GLN A 165 26.35 9.14 7.78
N GLU A 166 27.36 9.99 7.83
CA GLU A 166 27.24 11.45 7.67
C GLU A 166 26.71 11.76 6.27
N VAL A 167 25.39 11.72 6.11
CA VAL A 167 24.68 12.20 4.93
C VAL A 167 23.82 13.37 5.40
N PRO A 168 23.82 14.52 4.68
CA PRO A 168 23.17 15.74 5.15
C PRO A 168 21.68 15.51 5.45
N ASN A 169 21.27 15.81 6.69
CA ASN A 169 19.85 15.91 7.01
C ASN A 169 19.26 17.10 6.23
N LEU A 170 18.18 16.88 5.47
CA LEU A 170 17.50 17.96 4.73
C LEU A 170 16.95 19.03 5.69
N TYR A 171 16.58 18.62 6.91
CA TYR A 171 16.17 19.48 8.00
C TYR A 171 17.37 19.83 8.90
N SER A 172 18.46 20.29 8.28
CA SER A 172 19.69 20.67 8.99
C SER A 172 19.76 22.17 9.25
N ASP A 173 20.53 22.51 10.29
CA ASP A 173 20.90 23.90 10.56
C ASP A 173 21.72 24.51 9.42
N GLU A 174 22.48 23.70 8.65
CA GLU A 174 23.20 24.20 7.47
C GLU A 174 22.23 24.82 6.43
N LEU A 175 21.11 24.16 6.13
CA LEU A 175 20.12 24.72 5.20
C LEU A 175 19.55 26.05 5.73
N VAL A 176 19.28 26.13 7.03
CA VAL A 176 18.79 27.37 7.68
C VAL A 176 19.80 28.49 7.51
N ASP A 177 21.09 28.22 7.72
CA ASP A 177 22.16 29.19 7.54
C ASP A 177 22.29 29.65 6.09
N ARG A 178 22.22 28.73 5.11
CA ARG A 178 22.24 29.09 3.68
C ARG A 178 21.03 29.94 3.27
N LEU A 179 19.84 29.64 3.81
CA LEU A 179 18.65 30.43 3.57
C LEU A 179 18.77 31.83 4.18
N LYS A 180 19.36 31.94 5.37
CA LYS A 180 19.63 33.21 6.02
C LYS A 180 20.58 34.08 5.19
N ASP A 181 21.72 33.52 4.74
CA ASP A 181 22.67 34.20 3.85
C ASP A 181 21.98 34.73 2.58
N PHE A 182 21.10 33.90 1.99
CA PHE A 182 20.36 34.27 0.78
C PHE A 182 19.35 35.41 1.03
N VAL A 183 18.59 35.35 2.12
CA VAL A 183 17.61 36.39 2.49
C VAL A 183 18.30 37.71 2.79
N GLU A 184 19.38 37.69 3.58
CA GLU A 184 20.13 38.89 3.95
C GLU A 184 20.69 39.59 2.69
N ALA A 185 21.33 38.84 1.78
CA ALA A 185 21.81 39.40 0.52
C ALA A 185 20.67 40.05 -0.31
N LEU A 186 19.49 39.43 -0.37
CA LEU A 186 18.35 39.98 -1.10
C LEU A 186 17.77 41.24 -0.44
N GLU A 187 17.74 41.31 0.90
CA GLU A 187 17.31 42.51 1.62
C GLU A 187 18.27 43.68 1.40
N HIS A 188 19.58 43.41 1.33
CA HIS A 188 20.56 44.42 0.96
C HIS A 188 20.34 44.92 -0.47
N ILE A 189 20.11 44.02 -1.44
CA ILE A 189 19.78 44.38 -2.82
C ILE A 189 18.47 45.18 -2.89
N ALA A 190 17.46 44.84 -2.10
CA ALA A 190 16.18 45.55 -2.10
C ALA A 190 16.30 47.00 -1.61
N LYS A 191 17.30 47.31 -0.77
CA LYS A 191 17.59 48.69 -0.32
C LYS A 191 18.23 49.53 -1.42
N THR A 192 19.09 48.92 -2.25
CA THR A 192 19.78 49.59 -3.37
C THR A 192 19.76 48.72 -4.63
N PRO A 193 18.59 48.58 -5.27
CA PRO A 193 18.45 47.68 -6.41
C PRO A 193 19.11 48.24 -7.66
N GLY A 194 19.49 47.37 -8.60
CA GLY A 194 19.99 47.82 -9.90
C GLY A 194 18.87 48.49 -10.68
N VAL A 195 19.11 49.71 -11.17
CA VAL A 195 18.14 50.52 -11.91
C VAL A 195 18.59 50.69 -13.35
N GLU A 196 17.67 50.51 -14.30
CA GLU A 196 17.84 50.93 -15.68
C GLU A 196 16.99 52.18 -15.94
N LEU A 197 17.58 53.21 -16.54
CA LEU A 197 16.87 54.41 -16.96
C LEU A 197 16.23 54.17 -18.33
N LYS A 198 14.89 54.10 -18.38
CA LYS A 198 14.15 53.98 -19.64
C LYS A 198 13.71 55.34 -20.13
N GLU A 199 14.03 55.65 -21.39
CA GLU A 199 13.56 56.87 -22.05
C GLU A 199 12.07 56.71 -22.39
N ILE A 200 11.23 57.60 -21.88
CA ILE A 200 9.79 57.67 -22.14
C ILE A 200 9.41 59.06 -22.66
N GLN A 201 8.22 59.15 -23.25
CA GLN A 201 7.65 60.44 -23.67
C GLN A 201 6.57 60.86 -22.68
N ALA A 202 6.72 62.02 -22.06
CA ALA A 202 5.76 62.56 -21.10
C ALA A 202 5.55 64.06 -21.29
N LEU A 203 4.40 64.56 -20.82
CA LEU A 203 4.11 65.99 -20.76
C LEU A 203 5.03 66.65 -19.73
N MET A 204 5.85 67.59 -20.19
CA MET A 204 6.79 68.34 -19.36
C MET A 204 6.58 69.85 -19.55
N PRO A 205 6.91 70.68 -18.55
CA PRO A 205 6.91 72.13 -18.71
C PRO A 205 7.74 72.53 -19.93
N ALA A 206 7.23 73.45 -20.76
CA ALA A 206 7.88 73.82 -22.03
C ALA A 206 9.37 74.22 -21.89
N ARG A 207 9.79 74.68 -20.70
CA ARG A 207 11.18 75.06 -20.38
C ARG A 207 12.13 73.88 -20.14
N SER A 208 11.63 72.70 -19.77
CA SER A 208 12.44 71.51 -19.47
C SER A 208 12.27 70.38 -20.49
N VAL A 209 11.45 70.60 -21.53
CA VAL A 209 11.17 69.65 -22.60
C VAL A 209 12.39 69.46 -23.48
N ARG A 210 12.84 68.21 -23.63
CA ARG A 210 13.74 67.80 -24.70
C ARG A 210 12.90 67.47 -25.96
N PRO A 211 13.07 68.18 -27.09
CA PRO A 211 12.15 68.09 -28.22
C PRO A 211 12.14 66.72 -28.92
N ILE A 212 10.96 66.34 -29.41
CA ILE A 212 10.69 65.21 -30.31
C ILE A 212 9.70 65.64 -31.40
N ASN A 213 9.52 64.84 -32.45
CA ASN A 213 8.59 65.14 -33.55
C ASN A 213 7.19 65.52 -33.05
N ARG A 214 6.71 64.87 -31.98
CA ARG A 214 5.43 65.19 -31.33
C ARG A 214 5.40 66.57 -30.68
N THR A 215 6.50 67.01 -30.07
CA THR A 215 6.66 68.36 -29.53
C THR A 215 6.47 69.42 -30.61
N PHE A 216 7.09 69.22 -31.78
CA PHE A 216 6.98 70.16 -32.91
C PHE A 216 5.57 70.21 -33.48
N MET A 217 4.90 69.05 -33.60
CA MET A 217 3.50 69.00 -34.01
C MET A 217 2.57 69.71 -33.01
N GLU A 218 2.79 69.53 -31.71
CA GLU A 218 2.01 70.19 -30.65
C GLU A 218 2.22 71.71 -30.64
N LEU A 219 3.45 72.17 -30.86
CA LEU A 219 3.75 73.61 -31.00
C LEU A 219 3.10 74.22 -32.25
N ALA A 220 3.12 73.51 -33.39
CA ALA A 220 2.52 73.98 -34.63
C ALA A 220 0.98 74.01 -34.61
N THR A 221 0.35 73.08 -33.88
CA THR A 221 -1.12 72.97 -33.82
C THR A 221 -1.75 73.72 -32.66
N LYS A 222 -1.08 73.84 -31.51
CA LYS A 222 -1.65 74.43 -30.27
C LYS A 222 -0.99 75.73 -29.82
N GLY A 223 0.08 76.20 -30.49
CA GLY A 223 0.79 77.43 -30.13
C GLY A 223 1.59 77.32 -28.81
N GLN A 224 1.63 78.40 -28.01
CA GLN A 224 2.35 78.42 -26.72
C GLN A 224 1.62 77.62 -25.63
N SER A 225 1.79 76.30 -25.64
CA SER A 225 1.36 75.44 -24.54
C SER A 225 2.36 75.51 -23.36
N ARG A 226 1.84 75.56 -22.13
CA ARG A 226 2.67 75.50 -20.91
C ARG A 226 3.33 74.13 -20.72
N PHE A 227 2.75 73.08 -21.28
CA PHE A 227 3.26 71.71 -21.25
C PHE A 227 3.32 71.12 -22.66
N LEU A 228 4.43 70.49 -22.99
CA LEU A 228 4.62 69.80 -24.27
C LEU A 228 5.14 68.40 -24.02
N THR A 229 4.81 67.47 -24.92
CA THR A 229 5.36 66.11 -24.84
C THR A 229 6.85 66.15 -25.16
N GLY A 230 7.69 65.64 -24.26
CA GLY A 230 9.15 65.60 -24.41
C GLY A 230 9.75 64.28 -23.92
N ARG A 231 11.05 64.08 -24.20
CA ARG A 231 11.81 62.95 -23.64
C ARG A 231 12.03 63.16 -22.15
N THR A 232 11.70 62.16 -21.35
CA THR A 232 12.06 62.07 -19.94
C THR A 232 12.55 60.65 -19.63
N PHE A 233 13.18 60.45 -18.49
CA PHE A 233 13.64 59.15 -18.05
C PHE A 233 12.79 58.67 -16.88
N GLN A 234 12.39 57.41 -16.93
CA GLN A 234 11.77 56.71 -15.82
C GLN A 234 12.70 55.59 -15.36
N GLU A 235 12.97 55.57 -14.07
CA GLU A 235 13.69 54.47 -13.44
C GLU A 235 12.86 53.18 -13.55
N SER A 236 13.48 52.13 -14.06
CA SER A 236 12.89 50.80 -14.15
C SER A 236 13.76 49.81 -13.40
N LEU A 237 13.16 49.14 -12.43
CA LEU A 237 13.78 48.02 -11.71
C LEU A 237 13.72 46.72 -12.51
N ASN A 238 13.08 46.72 -13.69
CA ASN A 238 12.89 45.54 -14.52
C ASN A 238 14.12 45.26 -15.41
N THR A 239 15.29 45.12 -14.78
CA THR A 239 16.57 44.78 -15.42
C THR A 239 16.74 43.27 -15.56
N PRO A 240 17.57 42.76 -16.48
CA PRO A 240 17.84 41.32 -16.60
C PRO A 240 18.33 40.69 -15.28
N ASP A 241 19.13 41.41 -14.50
CA ASP A 241 19.66 40.96 -13.21
C ASP A 241 18.56 40.80 -12.18
N ASN A 242 17.69 41.80 -12.04
CA ASN A 242 16.55 41.76 -11.12
C ASN A 242 15.51 40.72 -11.55
N GLN A 243 15.32 40.51 -12.86
CA GLN A 243 14.45 39.46 -13.39
C GLN A 243 14.97 38.05 -13.04
N HIS A 244 16.28 37.85 -13.09
CA HIS A 244 16.90 36.59 -12.68
C HIS A 244 16.84 36.39 -11.17
N LEU A 245 17.10 37.44 -10.38
CA LEU A 245 16.90 37.39 -8.93
C LEU A 245 15.45 37.08 -8.55
N HIS A 246 14.48 37.69 -9.22
CA HIS A 246 13.06 37.41 -9.00
C HIS A 246 12.71 35.94 -9.31
N TYR A 247 13.32 35.37 -10.35
CA TYR A 247 13.21 33.94 -10.64
C TYR A 247 13.81 33.07 -9.52
N CYS A 248 15.04 33.34 -9.09
CA CYS A 248 15.71 32.60 -8.01
C CYS A 248 14.93 32.70 -6.68
N LEU A 249 14.52 33.90 -6.30
CA LEU A 249 13.68 34.16 -5.12
C LEU A 249 12.37 33.38 -5.18
N SER A 250 11.70 33.37 -6.33
CA SER A 250 10.44 32.64 -6.46
C SER A 250 10.61 31.13 -6.25
N ARG A 251 11.70 30.54 -6.76
CA ARG A 251 12.02 29.12 -6.54
C ARG A 251 12.37 28.81 -5.09
N VAL A 252 13.24 29.61 -4.47
CA VAL A 252 13.62 29.40 -3.05
C VAL A 252 12.41 29.59 -2.15
N ASN A 253 11.59 30.62 -2.37
CA ASN A 253 10.38 30.85 -1.59
C ASN A 253 9.38 29.69 -1.74
N TYR A 254 9.21 29.13 -2.94
CA TYR A 254 8.37 27.95 -3.14
C TYR A 254 8.92 26.74 -2.37
N LEU A 255 10.21 26.46 -2.52
CA LEU A 255 10.88 25.34 -1.88
C LEU A 255 10.79 25.40 -0.34
N VAL A 256 11.03 26.57 0.24
CA VAL A 256 10.90 26.81 1.68
C VAL A 256 9.46 26.57 2.16
N SER A 257 8.47 27.08 1.41
CA SER A 257 7.06 26.85 1.71
C SER A 257 6.70 25.37 1.69
N ARG A 258 7.21 24.62 0.70
CA ARG A 258 7.05 23.18 0.59
C ARG A 258 7.69 22.43 1.76
N PHE A 259 8.90 22.80 2.18
CA PHE A 259 9.53 22.18 3.36
C PHE A 259 8.72 22.37 4.63
N ARG A 260 8.15 23.57 4.82
CA ARG A 260 7.24 23.82 5.92
C ARG A 260 5.99 22.95 5.84
N GLU A 261 5.31 22.92 4.69
CA GLU A 261 4.10 22.12 4.48
C GLU A 261 4.34 20.62 4.75
N ILE A 262 5.43 20.09 4.20
CA ILE A 262 5.82 18.68 4.35
C ILE A 262 6.24 18.39 5.80
N GLY A 263 7.03 19.27 6.41
CA GLY A 263 7.43 19.16 7.82
C GLY A 263 6.22 19.15 8.75
N SER A 264 5.27 20.07 8.57
CA SER A 264 4.02 20.12 9.33
C SER A 264 3.12 18.91 9.07
N ALA A 265 3.13 18.33 7.86
CA ALA A 265 2.43 17.08 7.58
C ALA A 265 3.07 15.89 8.31
N ARG A 266 4.41 15.83 8.38
CA ARG A 266 5.15 14.80 9.13
C ARG A 266 4.90 14.90 10.64
N ILE A 267 4.94 16.10 11.21
CA ILE A 267 4.64 16.32 12.63
C ILE A 267 3.25 15.78 12.95
N ARG A 268 2.23 16.17 12.18
CA ARG A 268 0.86 15.65 12.37
C ARG A 268 0.79 14.13 12.26
N ALA A 269 1.51 13.52 11.33
CA ALA A 269 1.55 12.07 11.18
C ALA A 269 2.21 11.39 12.40
N PHE A 270 3.31 11.93 12.92
CA PHE A 270 3.97 11.42 14.13
C PHE A 270 3.12 11.63 15.38
N GLU A 271 2.45 12.77 15.53
CA GLU A 271 1.52 13.04 16.63
C GLU A 271 0.35 12.05 16.61
N LEU A 272 -0.25 11.78 15.45
CA LEU A 272 -1.32 10.79 15.31
C LEU A 272 -0.83 9.36 15.64
N ALA A 273 0.36 8.98 15.15
CA ALA A 273 0.96 7.68 15.46
C ALA A 273 1.25 7.54 16.96
N MET A 274 1.83 8.58 17.57
CA MET A 274 2.12 8.65 19.00
C MET A 274 0.84 8.60 19.84
N ALA A 275 -0.19 9.36 19.48
CA ALA A 275 -1.49 9.33 20.16
C ALA A 275 -2.12 7.93 20.10
N SER A 276 -2.03 7.26 18.96
CA SER A 276 -2.50 5.87 18.80
C SER A 276 -1.69 4.90 19.68
N ASP A 277 -0.36 5.02 19.73
CA ASP A 277 0.49 4.17 20.57
C ASP A 277 0.25 4.43 22.06
N LEU A 278 0.05 5.70 22.47
CA LEU A 278 -0.29 6.08 23.85
C LEU A 278 -1.68 5.58 24.28
N SER A 279 -2.69 5.67 23.41
CA SER A 279 -4.02 5.09 23.69
C SER A 279 -3.91 3.59 23.92
N ARG A 280 -3.16 2.90 23.04
CA ARG A 280 -2.95 1.46 23.15
C ARG A 280 -2.14 1.07 24.39
N LEU A 281 -1.18 1.89 24.79
CA LEU A 281 -0.44 1.72 26.04
C LEU A 281 -1.37 1.76 27.25
N GLN A 282 -2.28 2.74 27.30
CA GLN A 282 -3.26 2.88 28.37
C GLN A 282 -4.20 1.66 28.43
N GLU A 283 -4.72 1.23 27.27
CA GLU A 283 -5.57 0.04 27.16
C GLU A 283 -4.83 -1.22 27.68
N LEU A 284 -3.63 -1.49 27.17
CA LEU A 284 -2.86 -2.68 27.54
C LEU A 284 -2.41 -2.67 29.01
N ALA A 285 -2.09 -1.51 29.56
CA ALA A 285 -1.64 -1.40 30.96
C ALA A 285 -2.77 -1.75 31.95
N GLN A 286 -4.02 -1.53 31.57
CA GLN A 286 -5.21 -1.82 32.39
C GLN A 286 -5.83 -3.19 32.08
N THR A 287 -5.27 -3.94 31.11
CA THR A 287 -5.84 -5.21 30.66
C THR A 287 -5.46 -6.34 31.60
N GLU A 288 -6.40 -6.83 32.41
CA GLU A 288 -6.26 -8.05 33.22
C GLU A 288 -6.91 -9.29 32.57
N PHE A 289 -7.86 -9.04 31.68
CA PHE A 289 -8.64 -10.04 30.97
C PHE A 289 -8.56 -9.79 29.46
N ARG A 290 -8.48 -10.84 28.64
CA ARG A 290 -8.72 -10.72 27.20
C ARG A 290 -10.15 -11.05 26.86
N VAL A 291 -10.65 -10.37 25.83
CA VAL A 291 -11.93 -10.68 25.20
C VAL A 291 -11.67 -11.68 24.07
N VAL A 292 -12.31 -12.84 24.14
CA VAL A 292 -12.28 -13.84 23.07
C VAL A 292 -13.20 -13.37 21.95
N ASP A 293 -12.68 -13.35 20.71
CA ASP A 293 -13.48 -12.95 19.55
C ASP A 293 -14.56 -14.01 19.25
N GLN A 294 -15.81 -13.68 19.59
CA GLN A 294 -16.96 -14.56 19.40
C GLN A 294 -17.13 -14.98 17.95
N THR A 295 -16.97 -14.06 17.00
CA THR A 295 -17.17 -14.36 15.57
C THR A 295 -16.17 -15.38 15.08
N VAL A 296 -14.90 -15.23 15.46
CA VAL A 296 -13.84 -16.16 15.07
C VAL A 296 -14.04 -17.51 15.74
N PHE A 297 -14.38 -17.53 17.04
CA PHE A 297 -14.66 -18.78 17.76
C PHE A 297 -15.83 -19.56 17.14
N ASP A 298 -16.89 -18.85 16.75
CA ASP A 298 -18.02 -19.43 16.01
C ASP A 298 -17.62 -19.98 14.64
N ASN A 299 -16.75 -19.27 13.93
CA ASN A 299 -16.27 -19.72 12.64
C ASN A 299 -15.38 -20.98 12.76
N GLU A 300 -14.57 -21.09 13.82
CA GLU A 300 -13.80 -22.30 14.15
C GLU A 300 -14.72 -23.51 14.37
N ILE A 301 -15.77 -23.37 15.17
CA ILE A 301 -16.78 -24.42 15.38
C ILE A 301 -17.42 -24.84 14.06
N ARG A 302 -17.89 -23.87 13.26
CA ARG A 302 -18.51 -24.13 11.96
C ARG A 302 -17.54 -24.78 10.97
N GLU A 303 -16.25 -24.55 11.08
CA GLU A 303 -15.23 -25.20 10.24
C GLU A 303 -15.11 -26.69 10.60
N ILE A 304 -15.05 -27.03 11.89
CA ILE A 304 -15.01 -28.42 12.37
C ILE A 304 -16.30 -29.17 11.97
N GLU A 305 -17.47 -28.56 12.15
CA GLU A 305 -18.74 -29.16 11.72
C GLU A 305 -18.79 -29.39 10.19
N ARG A 306 -18.25 -28.46 9.40
CA ARG A 306 -18.14 -28.62 7.94
C ARG A 306 -17.19 -29.76 7.59
N GLU A 307 -16.08 -29.92 8.31
CA GLU A 307 -15.14 -31.01 8.10
C GLU A 307 -15.74 -32.37 8.45
N LEU A 308 -16.49 -32.47 9.55
CA LEU A 308 -17.25 -33.68 9.92
C LEU A 308 -18.27 -34.05 8.83
N ARG A 309 -19.07 -33.10 8.34
CA ARG A 309 -20.00 -33.31 7.21
C ARG A 309 -19.27 -33.75 5.93
N ARG A 310 -18.12 -33.16 5.62
CA ARG A 310 -17.28 -33.59 4.48
C ARG A 310 -16.74 -35.01 4.66
N ASN A 311 -16.46 -35.44 5.90
CA ASN A 311 -16.05 -36.81 6.18
C ASN A 311 -17.19 -37.80 5.92
N GLU A 312 -18.41 -37.45 6.31
CA GLU A 312 -19.62 -38.24 6.03
C GLU A 312 -19.89 -38.38 4.52
N ASN A 313 -19.76 -37.30 3.75
CA ASN A 313 -19.92 -37.35 2.29
C ASN A 313 -18.92 -38.32 1.63
N VAL A 314 -17.66 -38.33 2.08
CA VAL A 314 -16.65 -39.29 1.58
C VAL A 314 -17.07 -40.74 1.83
N PHE A 315 -17.77 -41.02 2.94
CA PHE A 315 -18.31 -42.36 3.20
C PHE A 315 -19.42 -42.71 2.21
N GLN A 316 -20.36 -41.78 1.96
CA GLN A 316 -21.47 -42.01 1.04
C GLN A 316 -20.99 -42.20 -0.41
N ASP A 317 -20.02 -41.41 -0.84
CA ASP A 317 -19.40 -41.55 -2.16
C ASP A 317 -18.68 -42.91 -2.29
N ALA A 318 -17.93 -43.33 -1.27
CA ALA A 318 -17.24 -44.61 -1.28
C ALA A 318 -18.21 -45.81 -1.27
N LEU A 319 -19.33 -45.70 -0.55
CA LEU A 319 -20.37 -46.72 -0.47
C LEU A 319 -21.12 -46.86 -1.79
N SER A 320 -21.49 -45.74 -2.44
CA SER A 320 -22.23 -45.72 -3.71
C SER A 320 -21.40 -46.14 -4.91
N GLY A 321 -20.08 -45.94 -4.88
CA GLY A 321 -19.16 -46.33 -5.95
C GLY A 321 -18.80 -47.83 -6.00
N GLN A 322 -19.34 -48.65 -5.09
CA GLN A 322 -19.04 -50.09 -5.05
C GLN A 322 -19.66 -50.84 -6.23
N LYS A 323 -18.92 -51.80 -6.78
CA LYS A 323 -19.44 -52.73 -7.79
C LYS A 323 -20.15 -53.89 -7.10
N GLU A 324 -21.21 -54.40 -7.72
CA GLU A 324 -21.87 -55.63 -7.26
C GLU A 324 -20.85 -56.77 -7.17
N CYS A 325 -20.88 -57.50 -6.06
CA CYS A 325 -19.95 -58.58 -5.76
C CYS A 325 -20.72 -59.84 -5.34
N SER A 326 -20.26 -61.01 -5.81
CA SER A 326 -20.81 -62.29 -5.36
C SER A 326 -20.42 -62.56 -3.91
N VAL A 327 -21.42 -62.70 -3.04
CA VAL A 327 -21.25 -62.90 -1.59
C VAL A 327 -21.12 -64.36 -1.15
N ALA A 328 -21.09 -65.30 -2.11
CA ALA A 328 -21.00 -66.74 -1.80
C ALA A 328 -19.67 -67.08 -1.11
N GLY A 329 -19.74 -67.58 0.13
CA GLY A 329 -18.57 -67.98 0.93
C GLY A 329 -17.91 -66.86 1.76
N LEU A 330 -18.44 -65.64 1.71
CA LEU A 330 -17.96 -64.52 2.53
C LEU A 330 -18.67 -64.45 3.89
N ARG A 331 -17.96 -63.96 4.91
CA ARG A 331 -18.56 -63.72 6.22
C ARG A 331 -19.23 -62.35 6.22
N LYS A 332 -20.51 -62.30 6.61
CA LYS A 332 -21.17 -61.04 6.97
C LYS A 332 -20.82 -60.68 8.40
N GLY A 333 -20.32 -59.47 8.63
CA GLY A 333 -20.07 -58.97 9.98
C GLY A 333 -19.48 -57.57 9.98
N GLY A 334 -19.23 -57.05 11.17
CA GLY A 334 -18.62 -55.75 11.36
C GLY A 334 -17.48 -55.77 12.36
N CYS A 335 -16.56 -54.84 12.19
CA CYS A 335 -15.50 -54.58 13.16
C CYS A 335 -15.24 -53.08 13.29
N ASN A 336 -14.80 -52.70 14.49
CA ASN A 336 -14.23 -51.37 14.69
C ASN A 336 -12.74 -51.43 14.35
N ILE A 337 -12.26 -50.56 13.48
CA ILE A 337 -10.88 -50.53 13.01
C ILE A 337 -10.28 -49.13 13.14
N VAL A 338 -9.00 -49.07 13.50
CA VAL A 338 -8.19 -47.86 13.42
C VAL A 338 -7.12 -48.06 12.35
N LEU A 339 -7.19 -47.26 11.28
CA LEU A 339 -6.30 -47.39 10.12
C LEU A 339 -4.93 -46.76 10.39
N GLY A 340 -3.89 -47.42 9.92
CA GLY A 340 -2.49 -47.00 9.99
C GLY A 340 -1.98 -46.45 8.66
N LYS A 341 -0.71 -46.72 8.34
CA LYS A 341 -0.11 -46.36 7.05
C LYS A 341 -0.59 -47.32 5.94
N LEU A 342 -0.51 -46.89 4.68
CA LEU A 342 -0.68 -47.76 3.51
C LEU A 342 0.30 -48.95 3.57
N PHE A 343 -0.18 -50.12 3.19
CA PHE A 343 0.62 -51.34 3.08
C PHE A 343 1.09 -51.50 1.63
N ARG A 344 2.41 -51.68 1.42
CA ARG A 344 3.03 -51.93 0.10
C ARG A 344 2.68 -50.93 -1.02
N ASN A 345 2.32 -49.68 -0.67
CA ASN A 345 1.82 -48.66 -1.61
C ASN A 345 0.57 -49.08 -2.41
N ALA A 346 -0.21 -50.05 -1.93
CA ALA A 346 -1.49 -50.40 -2.53
C ALA A 346 -2.56 -49.37 -2.15
N GLU A 347 -3.39 -48.92 -3.10
CA GLU A 347 -4.33 -47.81 -2.90
C GLU A 347 -5.42 -48.07 -1.84
N THR A 348 -5.74 -49.34 -1.55
CA THR A 348 -6.84 -49.70 -0.64
C THR A 348 -6.45 -50.68 0.46
N GLU A 349 -5.16 -50.84 0.74
CA GLU A 349 -4.68 -51.76 1.78
C GLU A 349 -3.85 -51.02 2.85
N PHE A 350 -4.20 -51.24 4.12
CA PHE A 350 -3.68 -50.48 5.26
C PHE A 350 -3.17 -51.38 6.34
N PHE A 351 -2.14 -50.95 7.06
CA PHE A 351 -1.93 -51.46 8.42
C PHE A 351 -3.13 -51.10 9.29
N CYS A 352 -3.51 -51.99 10.21
CA CYS A 352 -4.54 -51.73 11.21
C CYS A 352 -3.91 -51.71 12.60
N ASN A 353 -4.02 -50.56 13.26
CA ASN A 353 -3.40 -50.33 14.57
C ASN A 353 -4.23 -50.95 15.70
N GLN A 354 -5.57 -50.89 15.58
CA GLN A 354 -6.50 -51.44 16.57
C GLN A 354 -7.70 -52.08 15.90
N VAL A 355 -8.17 -53.19 16.47
CA VAL A 355 -9.44 -53.84 16.09
C VAL A 355 -10.29 -54.08 17.33
N ASN A 356 -11.55 -53.66 17.29
CA ASN A 356 -12.52 -53.81 18.38
C ASN A 356 -11.97 -53.33 19.73
N GLY A 357 -11.27 -52.19 19.71
CA GLY A 357 -10.67 -51.57 20.90
C GLY A 357 -9.36 -52.19 21.40
N ARG A 358 -8.85 -53.25 20.77
CA ARG A 358 -7.61 -53.93 21.15
C ARG A 358 -6.44 -53.51 20.27
N ASP A 359 -5.31 -53.16 20.88
CA ASP A 359 -4.08 -52.82 20.15
C ASP A 359 -3.44 -54.09 19.59
N TYR A 360 -3.40 -54.20 18.26
CA TYR A 360 -2.94 -55.41 17.60
C TYR A 360 -1.45 -55.69 17.85
N LYS A 361 -0.64 -54.63 18.01
CA LYS A 361 0.79 -54.76 18.29
C LYS A 361 1.08 -55.12 19.75
N LYS A 362 0.24 -54.68 20.69
CA LYS A 362 0.48 -54.88 22.13
C LYS A 362 -0.22 -56.12 22.70
N GLU A 363 -1.41 -56.47 22.21
CA GLU A 363 -2.31 -57.42 22.89
C GLU A 363 -2.50 -58.77 22.17
N ILE A 364 -2.09 -58.91 20.90
CA ILE A 364 -2.39 -60.11 20.08
C ILE A 364 -1.13 -60.97 19.75
N SER A 365 0.07 -60.49 20.12
CA SER A 365 1.38 -61.18 20.23
C SER A 365 2.15 -61.65 18.96
N ASP A 366 3.47 -61.83 19.15
CA ASP A 366 4.53 -62.38 18.26
C ASP A 366 4.91 -61.62 16.98
N GLY A 367 4.99 -60.28 17.01
CA GLY A 367 5.59 -59.51 15.92
C GLY A 367 4.82 -59.54 14.59
N LYS A 368 3.62 -60.15 14.57
CA LYS A 368 2.69 -60.11 13.44
C LYS A 368 1.99 -58.74 13.37
N TYR A 369 1.70 -58.29 12.16
CA TYR A 369 0.93 -57.08 11.91
C TYR A 369 -0.42 -57.41 11.27
N LEU A 370 -1.42 -56.55 11.45
CA LEU A 370 -2.72 -56.69 10.81
C LEU A 370 -2.83 -55.73 9.62
N THR A 371 -3.41 -56.21 8.54
CA THR A 371 -3.79 -55.41 7.37
C THR A 371 -5.29 -55.42 7.13
N VAL A 372 -5.83 -54.32 6.64
CA VAL A 372 -7.22 -54.19 6.19
C VAL A 372 -7.21 -53.78 4.73
N LYS A 373 -7.87 -54.56 3.88
CA LYS A 373 -8.06 -54.27 2.46
C LYS A 373 -9.53 -53.92 2.22
N LEU A 374 -9.75 -52.72 1.68
CA LEU A 374 -11.08 -52.20 1.35
C LEU A 374 -11.34 -52.28 -0.17
N PRO A 375 -12.62 -52.21 -0.61
CA PRO A 375 -12.95 -52.16 -2.04
C PRO A 375 -12.32 -50.96 -2.75
N GLY A 376 -12.11 -51.06 -4.07
CA GLY A 376 -11.50 -50.00 -4.89
C GLY A 376 -12.17 -48.62 -4.76
N SER A 377 -13.49 -48.57 -4.58
CA SER A 377 -14.24 -47.32 -4.38
C SER A 377 -13.87 -46.57 -3.10
N PHE A 378 -13.22 -47.23 -2.14
CA PHE A 378 -12.76 -46.63 -0.91
C PHE A 378 -11.38 -45.97 -1.03
N ALA A 379 -10.75 -45.90 -2.22
CA ALA A 379 -9.43 -45.29 -2.39
C ALA A 379 -9.33 -43.83 -1.86
N SER A 380 -10.35 -43.01 -2.07
CA SER A 380 -10.42 -41.63 -1.56
C SER A 380 -10.59 -41.57 -0.03
N PHE A 381 -11.42 -42.45 0.53
CA PHE A 381 -11.55 -42.65 1.98
C PHE A 381 -10.20 -43.05 2.60
N ALA A 382 -9.58 -44.05 1.99
CA ALA A 382 -8.27 -44.58 2.29
C ALA A 382 -7.20 -43.49 2.37
N GLN A 383 -7.13 -42.64 1.34
CA GLN A 383 -6.18 -41.54 1.24
C GLN A 383 -6.44 -40.46 2.31
N LYS A 384 -7.70 -40.14 2.57
CA LYS A 384 -8.08 -39.08 3.52
C LYS A 384 -7.82 -39.46 4.98
N PHE A 385 -8.11 -40.70 5.35
CA PHE A 385 -8.06 -41.15 6.75
C PHE A 385 -6.78 -41.94 7.11
N GLN A 386 -5.79 -41.95 6.22
CA GLN A 386 -4.49 -42.55 6.50
C GLN A 386 -3.83 -41.90 7.72
N GLN A 387 -3.25 -42.71 8.63
CA GLN A 387 -2.64 -42.24 9.89
C GLN A 387 -3.59 -41.45 10.82
N SER A 388 -4.89 -41.48 10.55
CA SER A 388 -5.87 -40.79 11.36
C SER A 388 -6.14 -41.58 12.65
N LYS A 389 -6.42 -40.90 13.76
CA LYS A 389 -6.76 -41.54 15.05
C LYS A 389 -8.25 -41.87 15.16
N PHE A 390 -8.94 -42.00 14.02
CA PHE A 390 -10.37 -42.27 13.99
C PHE A 390 -10.59 -43.78 14.15
N GLU A 391 -11.62 -44.11 14.93
CA GLU A 391 -12.15 -45.48 15.02
C GLU A 391 -13.35 -45.55 14.08
N PHE A 392 -13.29 -46.44 13.10
CA PHE A 392 -14.35 -46.67 12.13
C PHE A 392 -15.04 -47.98 12.42
N ARG A 393 -16.37 -47.98 12.47
CA ARG A 393 -17.16 -49.20 12.41
C ARG A 393 -17.46 -49.51 10.94
N VAL A 394 -16.88 -50.60 10.45
CA VAL A 394 -17.09 -51.07 9.08
C VAL A 394 -17.90 -52.36 9.13
N GLU A 395 -19.03 -52.39 8.44
CA GLU A 395 -19.88 -53.58 8.34
C GLU A 395 -20.00 -54.00 6.88
N GLY A 396 -19.81 -55.29 6.60
CA GLY A 396 -19.77 -55.77 5.23
C GLY A 396 -19.57 -57.27 5.10
N PHE A 397 -19.28 -57.67 3.88
CA PHE A 397 -18.86 -59.02 3.52
C PHE A 397 -17.34 -59.05 3.40
N TYR A 398 -16.71 -59.83 4.27
CA TYR A 398 -15.26 -59.90 4.34
C TYR A 398 -14.76 -61.33 4.52
N ARG A 399 -13.46 -61.52 4.26
CA ARG A 399 -12.71 -62.72 4.58
C ARG A 399 -11.56 -62.37 5.52
N LYS A 400 -11.28 -63.26 6.48
CA LYS A 400 -10.07 -63.19 7.30
C LYS A 400 -9.04 -64.17 6.73
N LEU A 401 -7.84 -63.68 6.47
CA LEU A 401 -6.68 -64.45 6.04
C LEU A 401 -5.61 -64.34 7.14
N SER A 402 -4.93 -65.43 7.45
CA SER A 402 -3.83 -65.45 8.41
C SER A 402 -2.59 -66.02 7.72
N TYR A 403 -1.49 -65.27 7.81
CA TYR A 403 -0.19 -65.60 7.25
C TYR A 403 0.85 -65.74 8.38
N GLU A 404 2.05 -66.22 8.04
CA GLU A 404 3.14 -66.40 9.03
C GLU A 404 3.50 -65.09 9.75
N ARG A 405 3.54 -63.96 9.03
CA ARG A 405 3.96 -62.66 9.59
C ARG A 405 2.86 -61.59 9.61
N ALA A 406 1.66 -61.90 9.14
CA ALA A 406 0.58 -60.93 9.05
C ALA A 406 -0.80 -61.58 9.09
N ASP A 407 -1.80 -60.89 9.65
CA ASP A 407 -3.21 -61.18 9.41
C ASP A 407 -3.77 -60.14 8.42
N GLN A 408 -4.79 -60.51 7.65
CA GLN A 408 -5.46 -59.62 6.71
C GLN A 408 -6.99 -59.76 6.82
N LEU A 409 -7.66 -58.61 6.89
CA LEU A 409 -9.11 -58.47 6.78
C LEU A 409 -9.43 -57.87 5.40
N GLU A 410 -9.94 -58.69 4.49
CA GLU A 410 -10.27 -58.26 3.13
C GLU A 410 -11.80 -58.09 3.00
N PHE A 411 -12.25 -56.84 2.85
CA PHE A 411 -13.63 -56.47 2.58
C PHE A 411 -13.88 -56.43 1.08
N PHE A 412 -14.85 -57.22 0.63
CA PHE A 412 -15.27 -57.29 -0.77
C PHE A 412 -16.44 -56.37 -1.07
N TYR A 413 -17.33 -56.20 -0.07
CA TYR A 413 -18.46 -55.30 -0.13
C TYR A 413 -18.74 -54.74 1.26
N VAL A 414 -18.99 -53.44 1.36
CA VAL A 414 -19.21 -52.71 2.60
C VAL A 414 -20.64 -52.19 2.60
N ASN A 415 -21.43 -52.61 3.58
CA ASN A 415 -22.83 -52.19 3.75
C ASN A 415 -22.93 -50.84 4.45
N SER A 416 -22.06 -50.59 5.44
CA SER A 416 -22.04 -49.34 6.19
C SER A 416 -20.63 -49.05 6.70
N VAL A 417 -20.30 -47.75 6.74
CA VAL A 417 -19.13 -47.22 7.44
C VAL A 417 -19.59 -46.03 8.25
N ALA A 418 -19.26 -46.03 9.54
CA ALA A 418 -19.51 -44.90 10.42
C ALA A 418 -18.29 -44.65 11.29
N ILE A 419 -18.07 -43.40 11.68
CA ILE A 419 -17.06 -43.09 12.69
C ILE A 419 -17.65 -43.43 14.06
N SER A 420 -17.06 -44.42 14.75
CA SER A 420 -17.46 -44.75 16.12
C SER A 420 -16.77 -43.84 17.16
N LYS A 421 -15.54 -43.41 16.89
CA LYS A 421 -14.85 -42.37 17.68
C LYS A 421 -14.06 -41.43 16.78
N SER A 422 -14.36 -40.14 16.92
CA SER A 422 -13.75 -39.06 16.16
C SER A 422 -12.97 -38.14 17.09
N PRO A 423 -11.65 -37.97 16.89
CA PRO A 423 -10.90 -36.90 17.56
C PRO A 423 -11.49 -35.51 17.25
N LEU A 424 -12.02 -35.31 16.04
CA LEU A 424 -12.66 -34.04 15.66
C LEU A 424 -13.98 -33.81 16.41
N GLN A 425 -14.78 -34.86 16.65
CA GLN A 425 -16.01 -34.74 17.43
C GLN A 425 -15.70 -34.37 18.88
N GLN A 426 -14.68 -35.00 19.49
CA GLN A 426 -14.24 -34.64 20.84
C GLN A 426 -13.77 -33.19 20.94
N ILE A 427 -13.10 -32.67 19.89
CA ILE A 427 -12.72 -31.26 19.82
C ILE A 427 -13.96 -30.37 19.69
N LEU A 428 -14.93 -30.74 18.87
CA LEU A 428 -16.19 -30.01 18.70
C LEU A 428 -16.98 -29.94 20.01
N ASP A 429 -17.19 -31.07 20.68
CA ASP A 429 -17.92 -31.14 21.95
C ASP A 429 -17.25 -30.25 23.00
N ARG A 430 -15.92 -30.34 23.11
CA ARG A 430 -15.13 -29.47 24.01
C ARG A 430 -15.26 -27.98 23.66
N GLN A 431 -15.27 -27.61 22.37
CA GLN A 431 -15.43 -26.22 21.95
C GLN A 431 -16.85 -25.70 22.21
N LEU A 432 -17.87 -26.55 22.07
CA LEU A 432 -19.27 -26.20 22.39
C LEU A 432 -19.46 -25.99 23.89
N GLU A 433 -18.87 -26.83 24.74
CA GLU A 433 -18.84 -26.62 26.19
C GLU A 433 -18.12 -25.32 26.54
N GLN A 434 -16.92 -25.10 25.97
CA GLN A 434 -16.16 -23.88 26.18
C GLN A 434 -16.93 -22.63 25.71
N ARG A 435 -17.67 -22.72 24.61
CA ARG A 435 -18.53 -21.63 24.13
C ARG A 435 -19.56 -21.22 25.17
N TYR A 436 -20.20 -22.21 25.80
CA TYR A 436 -21.22 -21.97 26.82
C TYR A 436 -20.60 -21.28 28.05
N GLU A 437 -19.42 -21.70 28.48
CA GLU A 437 -18.68 -21.05 29.57
C GLU A 437 -18.27 -19.61 29.22
N LEU A 438 -17.77 -19.38 28.01
CA LEU A 438 -17.39 -18.05 27.55
C LEU A 438 -18.60 -17.11 27.48
N ALA A 439 -19.74 -17.59 26.99
CA ALA A 439 -20.96 -16.81 26.94
C ALA A 439 -21.44 -16.39 28.34
N ARG A 440 -21.30 -17.27 29.36
CA ARG A 440 -21.62 -16.94 30.76
C ARG A 440 -20.68 -15.90 31.37
N ASN A 441 -19.43 -15.84 30.91
CA ASN A 441 -18.40 -14.93 31.40
C ASN A 441 -18.19 -13.71 30.49
N GLU A 442 -19.19 -13.33 29.68
CA GLU A 442 -19.12 -12.19 28.74
C GLU A 442 -17.90 -12.24 27.80
N TRP A 443 -17.47 -13.45 27.42
CA TRP A 443 -16.31 -13.70 26.56
C TRP A 443 -14.96 -13.24 27.15
N LYS A 444 -14.86 -13.02 28.47
CA LYS A 444 -13.65 -12.58 29.15
C LYS A 444 -12.90 -13.74 29.80
N ILE A 445 -11.60 -13.82 29.57
CA ILE A 445 -10.70 -14.80 30.20
C ILE A 445 -9.52 -14.06 30.85
N PRO A 446 -9.08 -14.42 32.07
CA PRO A 446 -7.87 -13.87 32.67
C PRO A 446 -6.63 -14.13 31.81
N LEU A 447 -5.72 -13.15 31.74
CA LEU A 447 -4.47 -13.32 31.00
C LEU A 447 -3.59 -14.41 31.62
N VAL A 448 -3.11 -15.34 30.80
CA VAL A 448 -2.16 -16.38 31.20
C VAL A 448 -0.75 -15.78 31.39
N SER A 449 0.15 -16.47 32.11
CA SER A 449 1.52 -15.97 32.39
C SER A 449 2.31 -15.59 31.14
N ALA A 450 2.19 -16.40 30.07
CA ALA A 450 2.80 -16.11 28.77
C ALA A 450 2.22 -14.81 28.17
N GLU A 451 0.90 -14.64 28.22
CA GLU A 451 0.22 -13.44 27.70
C GLU A 451 0.61 -12.19 28.48
N ARG A 452 0.71 -12.28 29.82
CA ARG A 452 1.22 -11.18 30.66
C ARG A 452 2.65 -10.79 30.31
N SER A 453 3.51 -11.76 29.98
CA SER A 453 4.88 -11.49 29.56
C SER A 453 4.92 -10.77 28.21
N GLU A 454 4.11 -11.21 27.25
CA GLU A 454 3.99 -10.57 25.95
C GLU A 454 3.40 -9.15 26.05
N VAL A 455 2.36 -8.94 26.87
CA VAL A 455 1.79 -7.59 27.13
C VAL A 455 2.86 -6.66 27.71
N LYS A 456 3.66 -7.10 28.69
CA LYS A 456 4.75 -6.29 29.24
C LYS A 456 5.80 -5.90 28.18
N LYS A 457 6.11 -6.81 27.26
CA LYS A 457 7.04 -6.54 26.14
C LYS A 457 6.45 -5.55 25.13
N GLU A 458 5.17 -5.70 24.80
CA GLU A 458 4.45 -4.77 23.93
C GLU A 458 4.38 -3.37 24.56
N LEU A 459 4.12 -3.26 25.87
CA LEU A 459 4.15 -1.98 26.58
C LEU A 459 5.52 -1.29 26.45
N LYS A 460 6.62 -2.02 26.65
CA LYS A 460 7.97 -1.47 26.46
C LYS A 460 8.23 -1.04 25.02
N THR A 461 7.72 -1.81 24.05
CA THR A 461 7.84 -1.52 22.61
C THR A 461 7.12 -0.23 22.23
N LEU A 462 5.86 -0.09 22.66
CA LEU A 462 5.05 1.10 22.39
C LEU A 462 5.62 2.34 23.07
N GLN A 463 6.16 2.22 24.29
CA GLN A 463 6.85 3.32 24.99
C GLN A 463 8.08 3.80 24.21
N ALA A 464 8.93 2.87 23.75
CA ALA A 464 10.11 3.21 22.96
C ALA A 464 9.74 3.89 21.63
N ARG A 465 8.67 3.42 20.96
CA ARG A 465 8.16 4.03 19.72
C ARG A 465 7.61 5.44 19.95
N ALA A 466 6.79 5.63 21.00
CA ALA A 466 6.24 6.94 21.33
C ALA A 466 7.37 7.96 21.60
N TRP A 467 8.40 7.56 22.35
CA TRP A 467 9.58 8.40 22.60
C TRP A 467 10.33 8.76 21.33
N LEU A 468 10.51 7.82 20.39
CA LEU A 468 11.13 8.10 19.09
C LEU A 468 10.31 9.10 18.27
N TYR A 469 8.97 8.99 18.26
CA TYR A 469 8.12 9.97 17.58
C TYR A 469 8.23 11.35 18.22
N GLU A 470 8.29 11.43 19.54
CA GLU A 470 8.47 12.68 20.29
C GLU A 470 9.80 13.38 19.95
N GLU A 471 10.92 12.62 19.89
CA GLU A 471 12.23 13.15 19.49
C GLU A 471 12.19 13.74 18.06
N GLN A 472 11.53 13.03 17.13
CA GLN A 472 11.39 13.48 15.73
C GLN A 472 10.48 14.71 15.60
N VAL A 473 9.37 14.75 16.34
CA VAL A 473 8.48 15.92 16.36
C VAL A 473 9.22 17.15 16.88
N THR A 474 10.00 17.00 17.95
CA THR A 474 10.78 18.10 18.54
C THR A 474 11.80 18.64 17.52
N SER A 475 12.58 17.76 16.90
CA SER A 475 13.58 18.16 15.90
C SER A 475 12.97 18.88 14.69
N LEU A 476 11.83 18.40 14.18
CA LEU A 476 11.14 19.03 13.05
C LEU A 476 10.51 20.38 13.43
N ASN A 477 9.94 20.50 14.64
CA ASN A 477 9.39 21.76 15.13
C ASN A 477 10.47 22.83 15.26
N ASP A 478 11.64 22.48 15.81
CA ASP A 478 12.77 23.41 15.93
C ASP A 478 13.20 23.96 14.56
N PHE A 479 13.28 23.09 13.54
CA PHE A 479 13.56 23.52 12.17
C PHE A 479 12.48 24.46 11.62
N ILE A 480 11.20 24.11 11.77
CA ILE A 480 10.09 24.93 11.26
C ILE A 480 10.05 26.31 11.91
N ILE A 481 10.31 26.39 13.22
CA ILE A 481 10.38 27.66 13.96
C ILE A 481 11.47 28.57 13.39
N LYS A 482 12.64 28.02 13.04
CA LYS A 482 13.75 28.78 12.42
C LYS A 482 13.43 29.24 10.99
N VAL A 483 12.69 28.43 10.22
CA VAL A 483 12.40 28.69 8.80
C VAL A 483 11.22 29.65 8.58
N LEU A 484 10.20 29.64 9.44
CA LEU A 484 9.01 30.49 9.35
C LEU A 484 9.32 32.00 9.16
N PRO A 485 10.22 32.62 9.95
CA PRO A 485 10.61 34.01 9.75
C PRO A 485 11.27 34.28 8.38
N LEU A 486 12.07 33.32 7.88
CA LEU A 486 12.75 33.44 6.59
C LEU A 486 11.75 33.36 5.44
N GLU A 487 10.77 32.45 5.50
CA GLU A 487 9.69 32.35 4.51
C GLU A 487 8.92 33.67 4.39
N LYS A 488 8.58 34.30 5.52
CA LYS A 488 7.88 35.58 5.54
C LYS A 488 8.69 36.69 4.86
N ARG A 489 9.98 36.79 5.18
CA ARG A 489 10.91 37.76 4.56
C ARG A 489 11.03 37.55 3.05
N LEU A 490 11.17 36.29 2.60
CA LEU A 490 11.19 35.95 1.17
C LEU A 490 9.88 36.35 0.46
N ALA A 491 8.72 36.10 1.09
CA ALA A 491 7.43 36.48 0.53
C ALA A 491 7.26 38.00 0.41
N GLU A 492 7.75 38.77 1.38
CA GLU A 492 7.76 40.24 1.36
C GLU A 492 8.65 40.79 0.22
N LEU A 493 9.88 40.28 0.09
CA LEU A 493 10.79 40.63 -1.01
C LEU A 493 10.20 40.30 -2.39
N ARG A 494 9.52 39.16 -2.51
CA ARG A 494 8.84 38.76 -3.74
C ARG A 494 7.68 39.71 -4.06
N GLY A 495 6.93 40.10 -3.03
CA GLY A 495 5.87 41.11 -3.14
C GLY A 495 6.40 42.47 -3.59
N PHE A 496 7.55 42.89 -3.07
CA PHE A 496 8.23 44.13 -3.48
C PHE A 496 8.58 44.11 -4.97
N LEU A 497 9.27 43.08 -5.46
CA LEU A 497 9.66 42.96 -6.87
C LEU A 497 8.45 42.93 -7.82
N ARG A 498 7.37 42.24 -7.43
CA ARG A 498 6.11 42.22 -8.19
C ARG A 498 5.44 43.60 -8.24
N LYS A 499 5.36 44.32 -7.11
CA LYS A 499 4.80 45.68 -7.06
C LYS A 499 5.58 46.66 -7.95
N GLN A 500 6.89 46.45 -8.08
CA GLN A 500 7.76 47.24 -8.94
C GLN A 500 7.76 46.81 -10.42
N GLY A 501 6.91 45.85 -10.81
CA GLY A 501 6.76 45.40 -12.20
C GLY A 501 7.97 44.63 -12.74
N VAL A 502 8.77 44.00 -11.87
CA VAL A 502 9.93 43.19 -12.29
C VAL A 502 9.45 41.83 -12.81
N GLY A 503 9.81 41.50 -14.05
CA GLY A 503 9.52 40.20 -14.67
C GLY A 503 10.32 39.05 -14.06
N GLN A 504 10.17 37.83 -14.58
CA GLN A 504 11.01 36.68 -14.22
C GLN A 504 11.77 36.19 -15.44
N ARG A 505 13.06 35.90 -15.26
CA ARG A 505 13.91 35.38 -16.33
C ARG A 505 14.79 34.23 -15.85
N HIS A 506 14.59 33.05 -16.41
CA HIS A 506 15.38 31.86 -16.07
C HIS A 506 16.85 32.02 -16.47
N SER A 507 17.13 32.52 -17.67
CA SER A 507 18.50 32.61 -18.19
C SER A 507 19.36 33.56 -17.34
N PHE A 508 20.52 33.09 -16.89
CA PHE A 508 21.47 33.89 -16.14
C PHE A 508 22.03 35.04 -17.00
N PRO A 509 21.87 36.31 -16.58
CA PRO A 509 22.52 37.44 -17.24
C PRO A 509 23.99 37.46 -16.80
N ASN A 510 24.91 37.21 -17.74
CA ASN A 510 26.35 37.36 -17.50
C ASN A 510 26.73 38.85 -17.37
N SER A 511 26.21 39.53 -16.34
CA SER A 511 26.39 40.97 -16.11
C SER A 511 27.50 41.26 -15.10
N MET A 512 27.99 42.50 -15.13
CA MET A 512 28.97 42.99 -14.14
C MET A 512 28.36 43.14 -12.74
N ALA A 513 27.02 43.22 -12.60
CA ALA A 513 26.37 43.31 -11.31
C ALA A 513 26.68 42.07 -10.44
N PHE A 514 26.60 40.86 -11.01
CA PHE A 514 26.92 39.61 -10.32
C PHE A 514 28.43 39.39 -10.08
N VAL A 515 29.30 40.23 -10.64
CA VAL A 515 30.76 40.13 -10.48
C VAL A 515 31.29 41.19 -9.51
N GLN A 516 30.78 42.41 -9.60
CA GLN A 516 31.29 43.56 -8.85
C GLN A 516 30.48 43.87 -7.58
N ASN A 517 29.19 43.54 -7.53
CA ASN A 517 28.37 43.77 -6.35
C ASN A 517 28.40 42.52 -5.44
N PRO A 518 28.93 42.64 -4.21
CA PRO A 518 29.02 41.52 -3.26
C PRO A 518 27.68 40.86 -2.96
N ASP A 519 26.58 41.62 -2.89
CA ASP A 519 25.27 41.09 -2.54
C ASP A 519 24.66 40.26 -3.69
N TYR A 520 24.84 40.72 -4.94
CA TYR A 520 24.44 39.93 -6.12
C TYR A 520 25.27 38.66 -6.24
N ALA A 521 26.58 38.75 -6.00
CA ALA A 521 27.47 37.59 -5.98
C ALA A 521 27.09 36.59 -4.88
N MET A 522 26.81 37.09 -3.66
CA MET A 522 26.40 36.28 -2.51
C MET A 522 25.06 35.60 -2.75
N SER A 523 24.03 36.32 -3.21
CA SER A 523 22.72 35.75 -3.52
C SER A 523 22.82 34.62 -4.55
N ARG A 524 23.66 34.77 -5.59
CA ARG A 524 23.93 33.70 -6.56
C ARG A 524 24.65 32.51 -5.93
N ALA A 525 25.69 32.76 -5.12
CA ALA A 525 26.44 31.70 -4.46
C ALA A 525 25.55 30.88 -3.51
N SER A 526 24.75 31.56 -2.68
CA SER A 526 23.80 30.91 -1.77
C SER A 526 22.70 30.17 -2.52
N TYR A 527 22.14 30.75 -3.60
CA TYR A 527 21.18 30.04 -4.46
C TYR A 527 21.77 28.76 -5.06
N ARG A 528 23.00 28.81 -5.58
CA ARG A 528 23.67 27.60 -6.12
C ARG A 528 23.92 26.56 -5.05
N LYS A 529 24.33 26.97 -3.85
CA LYS A 529 24.50 26.05 -2.71
C LYS A 529 23.18 25.41 -2.30
N ILE A 530 22.09 26.19 -2.27
CA ILE A 530 20.75 25.67 -1.97
C ILE A 530 20.33 24.63 -3.00
N MET A 531 20.47 24.93 -4.29
CA MET A 531 20.09 24.02 -5.38
C MET A 531 21.06 22.85 -5.58
N ALA A 532 22.27 22.92 -5.00
CA ALA A 532 23.25 21.84 -5.01
C ALA A 532 23.08 20.88 -3.82
N MET A 533 22.17 21.18 -2.88
CA MET A 533 21.89 20.25 -1.80
C MET A 533 21.30 18.94 -2.35
N PRO A 534 21.61 17.81 -1.71
CA PRO A 534 21.16 16.53 -2.21
C PRO A 534 19.63 16.47 -2.33
N GLY A 535 19.13 15.97 -3.47
CA GLY A 535 17.69 15.95 -3.79
C GLY A 535 17.09 17.25 -4.35
N MET A 536 17.86 18.35 -4.51
CA MET A 536 17.37 19.65 -5.01
C MET A 536 17.75 19.96 -6.48
N ASP A 537 17.97 18.94 -7.31
CA ASP A 537 18.25 19.14 -8.75
C ASP A 537 17.17 20.00 -9.42
N ALA A 538 17.61 21.06 -10.11
CA ALA A 538 16.74 22.07 -10.71
C ALA A 538 15.72 21.47 -11.70
N SER A 539 16.11 20.45 -12.46
CA SER A 539 15.24 19.77 -13.43
C SER A 539 14.18 18.87 -12.77
N LEU A 540 14.56 18.25 -11.65
CA LEU A 540 13.70 17.41 -10.82
C LEU A 540 12.64 18.27 -10.14
N PHE A 541 13.04 19.41 -9.58
CA PHE A 541 12.15 20.41 -8.99
C PHE A 541 11.09 20.93 -9.98
N GLU A 542 11.46 21.19 -11.23
CA GLU A 542 10.50 21.61 -12.27
C GLU A 542 9.49 20.51 -12.56
N SER A 543 9.94 19.27 -12.67
CA SER A 543 9.06 18.11 -12.87
C SER A 543 8.11 17.89 -11.69
N MET A 544 8.58 18.13 -10.47
CA MET A 544 7.77 18.08 -9.25
C MET A 544 6.72 19.18 -9.18
N THR A 545 7.07 20.39 -9.60
CA THR A 545 6.13 21.53 -9.69
C THR A 545 5.00 21.21 -10.67
N VAL A 546 5.30 20.51 -11.78
CA VAL A 546 4.28 20.01 -12.71
C VAL A 546 3.38 18.97 -12.06
N ILE A 547 3.93 18.04 -11.26
CA ILE A 547 3.12 17.03 -10.53
C ILE A 547 2.19 17.69 -9.50
N GLU A 548 2.59 18.80 -8.89
CA GLU A 548 1.70 19.54 -7.99
C GLU A 548 0.52 20.19 -8.70
N GLN A 549 0.70 20.62 -9.95
CA GLN A 549 -0.36 21.15 -10.80
C GLN A 549 -1.30 20.06 -11.35
N ILE A 550 -0.96 18.79 -11.18
CA ILE A 550 -1.87 17.69 -11.47
C ILE A 550 -3.02 17.76 -10.45
N GLY A 551 -4.19 18.20 -10.93
CA GLY A 551 -5.49 18.04 -10.29
C GLY A 551 -6.14 16.71 -10.69
N LEU A 552 -7.38 16.49 -10.23
CA LEU A 552 -8.29 15.37 -10.55
C LEU A 552 -7.66 14.21 -11.35
N VAL A 553 -7.08 13.27 -10.62
CA VAL A 553 -6.50 12.04 -11.16
C VAL A 553 -7.58 10.95 -11.11
N ASN A 554 -7.57 10.05 -12.08
CA ASN A 554 -8.27 8.77 -11.96
C ASN A 554 -7.88 8.12 -10.61
N VAL A 555 -8.85 7.92 -9.71
CA VAL A 555 -8.61 7.51 -8.32
C VAL A 555 -7.87 6.17 -8.25
N ALA A 556 -8.16 5.25 -9.17
CA ALA A 556 -7.46 3.96 -9.23
C ALA A 556 -5.98 4.14 -9.58
N SER A 557 -5.66 5.01 -10.55
CA SER A 557 -4.28 5.33 -10.90
C SER A 557 -3.54 6.07 -9.78
N LEU A 558 -4.23 6.99 -9.08
CA LEU A 558 -3.67 7.66 -7.91
C LEU A 558 -3.35 6.65 -6.81
N TYR A 559 -4.26 5.73 -6.53
CA TYR A 559 -4.07 4.69 -5.52
C TYR A 559 -2.90 3.76 -5.84
N GLU A 560 -2.79 3.33 -7.10
CA GLU A 560 -1.69 2.50 -7.59
C GLU A 560 -0.34 3.21 -7.44
N LYS A 561 -0.23 4.46 -7.92
CA LYS A 561 0.99 5.27 -7.76
C LYS A 561 1.31 5.54 -6.29
N TRP A 562 0.30 5.73 -5.45
CA TRP A 562 0.48 5.85 -4.01
C TRP A 562 1.01 4.55 -3.38
N CYS A 563 0.52 3.38 -3.80
CA CYS A 563 1.03 2.08 -3.36
C CYS A 563 2.51 1.91 -3.73
N LEU A 564 2.93 2.32 -4.93
CA LEU A 564 4.34 2.31 -5.34
C LEU A 564 5.22 3.07 -4.34
N LEU A 565 4.82 4.29 -3.97
CA LEU A 565 5.54 5.10 -2.99
C LEU A 565 5.59 4.44 -1.61
N LYS A 566 4.50 3.79 -1.18
CA LYS A 566 4.48 3.08 0.11
C LYS A 566 5.36 1.83 0.11
N ILE A 567 5.43 1.09 -1.00
CA ILE A 567 6.36 -0.04 -1.14
C ILE A 567 7.81 0.46 -1.06
N LEU A 568 8.16 1.50 -1.83
CA LEU A 568 9.49 2.10 -1.78
C LEU A 568 9.82 2.57 -0.35
N LYS A 569 8.89 3.25 0.31
CA LYS A 569 9.03 3.71 1.69
C LYS A 569 9.28 2.57 2.68
N VAL A 570 8.54 1.46 2.59
CA VAL A 570 8.77 0.30 3.47
C VAL A 570 10.16 -0.30 3.23
N LEU A 571 10.58 -0.42 1.97
CA LEU A 571 11.89 -0.98 1.62
C LEU A 571 13.05 -0.08 2.08
N THR A 572 12.97 1.22 1.84
CA THR A 572 14.05 2.16 2.14
C THR A 572 14.01 2.65 3.59
N GLU A 573 12.85 3.05 4.09
CA GLU A 573 12.72 3.68 5.40
C GLU A 573 12.65 2.68 6.55
N ILE A 574 12.00 1.53 6.37
CA ILE A 574 11.84 0.53 7.42
C ILE A 574 12.95 -0.51 7.29
N TYR A 575 13.02 -1.22 6.18
CA TYR A 575 13.99 -2.30 6.00
C TYR A 575 15.41 -1.84 5.61
N GLY A 576 15.62 -0.53 5.38
CA GLY A 576 16.96 0.03 5.21
C GLY A 576 17.68 -0.41 3.93
N PHE A 577 16.95 -0.70 2.86
CA PHE A 577 17.54 -0.88 1.54
C PHE A 577 17.94 0.47 0.93
N THR A 578 19.05 0.51 0.20
CA THR A 578 19.49 1.68 -0.57
C THR A 578 19.32 1.44 -2.06
N ILE A 579 18.86 2.46 -2.79
CA ILE A 579 18.70 2.39 -4.25
C ILE A 579 20.06 2.77 -4.87
N ARG A 580 20.63 1.91 -5.73
CA ARG A 580 21.98 2.13 -6.28
C ARG A 580 22.04 3.02 -7.51
N ASP A 581 20.96 3.15 -8.26
CA ASP A 581 20.95 3.91 -9.52
C ASP A 581 20.91 5.42 -9.27
N ASP A 582 21.94 6.16 -9.69
CA ASP A 582 22.01 7.62 -9.49
C ASP A 582 20.81 8.41 -10.04
N ASP A 583 20.14 7.88 -11.09
CA ASP A 583 18.99 8.53 -11.74
C ASP A 583 17.61 7.94 -11.35
N TRP A 584 17.55 7.18 -10.25
CA TRP A 584 16.29 6.56 -9.79
C TRP A 584 15.18 7.57 -9.52
N LYS A 585 15.53 8.76 -9.01
CA LYS A 585 14.57 9.84 -8.71
C LYS A 585 13.86 10.33 -9.98
N ARG A 586 14.59 10.52 -11.08
CA ARG A 586 14.00 10.93 -12.35
C ARG A 586 13.14 9.83 -12.95
N ARG A 587 13.57 8.56 -12.89
CA ARG A 587 12.74 7.42 -13.32
C ARG A 587 11.46 7.30 -12.52
N LEU A 588 11.48 7.53 -11.20
CA LEU A 588 10.27 7.56 -10.39
C LEU A 588 9.31 8.67 -10.83
N VAL A 589 9.82 9.89 -11.01
CA VAL A 589 9.03 11.03 -11.50
C VAL A 589 8.45 10.75 -12.88
N GLN A 590 9.23 10.13 -13.78
CA GLN A 590 8.78 9.74 -15.11
C GLN A 590 7.73 8.63 -15.06
N ALA A 591 7.88 7.62 -14.21
CA ALA A 591 6.89 6.55 -14.01
C ALA A 591 5.55 7.09 -13.48
N VAL A 592 5.61 8.09 -12.61
CA VAL A 592 4.41 8.77 -12.10
C VAL A 592 3.74 9.63 -13.18
N LYS A 593 4.53 10.28 -14.04
CA LYS A 593 4.05 11.25 -15.04
C LYS A 593 3.61 10.59 -16.36
N CYS A 594 4.29 9.54 -16.79
CA CYS A 594 4.13 8.89 -18.09
C CYS A 594 3.59 7.47 -17.91
N ASN A 595 2.80 6.98 -18.86
CA ASN A 595 2.33 5.57 -18.89
C ASN A 595 3.46 4.65 -19.39
N GLN A 596 4.57 4.61 -18.66
CA GLN A 596 5.69 3.71 -18.92
C GLN A 596 5.54 2.44 -18.09
N PHE A 597 5.79 1.30 -18.73
CA PHE A 597 5.79 -0.01 -18.11
C PHE A 597 7.22 -0.54 -17.96
N ASP A 598 7.40 -1.61 -17.18
CA ASP A 598 8.71 -2.21 -16.85
C ASP A 598 9.70 -1.24 -16.18
N VAL A 599 9.22 -0.29 -15.38
CA VAL A 599 10.10 0.64 -14.66
C VAL A 599 10.68 -0.05 -13.43
N SER A 600 11.99 -0.32 -13.45
CA SER A 600 12.67 -1.06 -12.38
C SER A 600 13.51 -0.18 -11.45
N PHE A 601 13.49 -0.48 -10.16
CA PHE A 601 14.35 0.08 -9.12
C PHE A 601 15.17 -1.05 -8.49
N ASP A 602 16.50 -0.90 -8.49
CA ASP A 602 17.42 -1.88 -7.91
C ASP A 602 17.86 -1.44 -6.50
N LEU A 603 17.41 -2.19 -5.50
CA LEU A 603 17.60 -1.93 -4.08
C LEU A 603 18.56 -2.94 -3.45
N HIS A 604 19.48 -2.47 -2.61
CA HIS A 604 20.51 -3.29 -1.98
C HIS A 604 20.56 -3.09 -0.46
N CYS A 605 20.75 -4.18 0.27
CA CYS A 605 21.15 -4.14 1.68
C CYS A 605 22.44 -4.92 1.83
N VAL A 606 23.57 -4.19 1.84
CA VAL A 606 24.92 -4.76 1.91
C VAL A 606 25.11 -5.59 3.18
N LYS A 607 24.65 -5.07 4.33
CA LYS A 607 24.76 -5.74 5.64
C LYS A 607 24.00 -7.07 5.68
N ARG A 608 22.85 -7.17 5.02
CA ARG A 608 22.02 -8.40 4.96
C ARG A 608 22.32 -9.31 3.76
N LYS A 609 23.26 -8.94 2.87
CA LYS A 609 23.58 -9.72 1.67
C LYS A 609 22.34 -9.95 0.80
N GLN A 610 21.51 -8.93 0.65
CA GLN A 610 20.22 -9.00 -0.05
C GLN A 610 20.12 -7.93 -1.12
N ARG A 611 19.47 -8.28 -2.23
CA ARG A 611 19.03 -7.38 -3.28
C ARG A 611 17.54 -7.58 -3.52
N ILE A 612 16.84 -6.49 -3.77
CA ILE A 612 15.46 -6.49 -4.22
C ILE A 612 15.38 -5.65 -5.49
N ARG A 613 14.76 -6.20 -6.53
CA ARG A 613 14.37 -5.44 -7.71
C ARG A 613 12.86 -5.23 -7.68
N LEU A 614 12.45 -3.98 -7.49
CA LEU A 614 11.05 -3.56 -7.64
C LEU A 614 10.80 -3.16 -9.08
N THR A 615 9.85 -3.78 -9.75
CA THR A 615 9.44 -3.40 -11.11
C THR A 615 7.97 -2.96 -11.08
N TYR A 616 7.72 -1.75 -11.56
CA TYR A 616 6.39 -1.17 -11.73
C TYR A 616 5.85 -1.50 -13.14
N GLU A 617 4.60 -1.96 -13.20
CA GLU A 617 3.92 -2.46 -14.40
C GLU A 617 4.78 -3.49 -15.19
N LYS A 618 5.28 -4.53 -14.50
CA LYS A 618 6.18 -5.51 -15.12
C LYS A 618 5.45 -6.39 -16.14
N GLN A 619 5.98 -6.59 -17.33
CA GLN A 619 5.47 -7.62 -18.24
C GLN A 619 5.99 -9.01 -17.83
N LEU A 620 5.08 -9.89 -17.41
CA LEU A 620 5.40 -11.28 -17.08
C LEU A 620 5.52 -12.15 -18.33
N ALA A 621 6.03 -13.38 -18.18
CA ALA A 621 6.09 -14.35 -19.27
C ALA A 621 4.69 -14.72 -19.82
N SER A 622 3.65 -14.59 -18.99
CA SER A 622 2.25 -14.74 -19.40
C SER A 622 1.72 -13.62 -20.31
N GLY A 623 2.53 -12.58 -20.57
CA GLY A 623 2.14 -11.38 -21.31
C GLY A 623 1.23 -10.43 -20.52
N LYS A 624 0.84 -10.79 -19.30
CA LYS A 624 0.06 -9.94 -18.40
C LYS A 624 0.99 -9.03 -17.58
N ARG A 625 0.40 -7.96 -17.04
CA ARG A 625 1.11 -6.88 -16.34
C ARG A 625 0.50 -6.64 -14.97
N PRO A 626 1.05 -7.23 -13.89
CA PRO A 626 0.78 -6.77 -12.54
C PRO A 626 1.40 -5.40 -12.27
N ASP A 627 0.83 -4.66 -11.32
CA ASP A 627 1.29 -3.31 -10.98
C ASP A 627 2.67 -3.33 -10.32
N PHE A 628 2.97 -4.30 -9.45
CA PHE A 628 4.26 -4.37 -8.75
C PHE A 628 4.82 -5.79 -8.69
N VAL A 629 6.11 -5.92 -8.98
CA VAL A 629 6.86 -7.18 -8.82
C VAL A 629 8.12 -6.91 -8.01
N LEU A 630 8.26 -7.61 -6.89
CA LEU A 630 9.47 -7.64 -6.08
C LEU A 630 10.21 -8.96 -6.33
N ASP A 631 11.36 -8.85 -7.00
CA ASP A 631 12.30 -9.95 -7.21
C ASP A 631 13.37 -9.91 -6.09
N PHE A 632 13.40 -10.94 -5.24
CA PHE A 632 14.35 -11.04 -4.13
C PHE A 632 15.51 -11.94 -4.52
N CYS A 633 16.74 -11.45 -4.34
CA CYS A 633 17.95 -12.24 -4.52
C CYS A 633 18.82 -12.17 -3.25
N VAL A 634 19.28 -13.33 -2.79
CA VAL A 634 20.13 -13.47 -1.60
C VAL A 634 21.53 -13.90 -2.04
N TYR A 635 22.55 -13.17 -1.58
CA TYR A 635 23.95 -13.53 -1.78
C TYR A 635 24.41 -14.48 -0.66
N ASP A 636 25.47 -15.27 -0.90
CA ASP A 636 26.08 -16.07 0.19
C ASP A 636 26.54 -15.15 1.32
N LEU A 637 26.25 -15.52 2.58
CA LEU A 637 26.59 -14.76 3.78
C LEU A 637 28.08 -14.42 3.89
N LEU A 638 28.95 -15.26 3.33
CA LEU A 638 30.41 -15.07 3.31
C LEU A 638 30.92 -14.27 2.11
N SER A 639 30.04 -13.87 1.19
CA SER A 639 30.43 -13.09 0.00
C SER A 639 30.95 -11.71 0.40
N ASN A 640 32.06 -11.28 -0.23
CA ASN A 640 32.49 -9.89 -0.17
C ASN A 640 31.51 -9.02 -0.99
N MET A 641 30.95 -7.98 -0.37
CA MET A 641 29.97 -7.09 -1.02
C MET A 641 30.55 -5.75 -1.47
N ASP A 642 31.83 -5.49 -1.18
CA ASP A 642 32.58 -4.37 -1.75
C ASP A 642 32.87 -4.63 -3.24
N SER A 643 32.95 -5.90 -3.63
CA SER A 643 32.99 -6.37 -5.01
C SER A 643 32.05 -7.57 -5.15
N PRO A 644 30.73 -7.33 -5.21
CA PRO A 644 29.75 -8.40 -5.20
C PRO A 644 29.91 -9.27 -6.46
N PRO A 645 29.70 -10.60 -6.34
CA PRO A 645 29.67 -11.48 -7.50
C PRO A 645 28.53 -11.10 -8.46
N ALA A 646 28.48 -11.78 -9.62
CA ALA A 646 27.34 -11.67 -10.52
C ALA A 646 26.01 -11.80 -9.76
N VAL A 647 24.97 -11.14 -10.27
CA VAL A 647 23.66 -11.08 -9.63
C VAL A 647 23.19 -12.49 -9.26
N PRO A 648 22.91 -12.79 -7.98
CA PRO A 648 22.52 -14.12 -7.57
C PRO A 648 21.17 -14.48 -8.19
N ALA A 649 20.95 -15.80 -8.31
CA ALA A 649 19.68 -16.32 -8.80
C ALA A 649 18.50 -15.80 -7.96
N LEU A 650 17.37 -15.62 -8.63
CA LEU A 650 16.11 -15.24 -7.99
C LEU A 650 15.77 -16.25 -6.89
N SER A 651 15.63 -15.76 -5.66
CA SER A 651 15.34 -16.59 -4.49
C SER A 651 13.83 -16.65 -4.20
N ALA A 652 13.12 -15.54 -4.41
CA ALA A 652 11.66 -15.48 -4.33
C ALA A 652 11.12 -14.30 -5.15
N ARG A 653 9.84 -14.38 -5.54
CA ARG A 653 9.11 -13.30 -6.20
C ARG A 653 7.78 -13.05 -5.50
N LEU A 654 7.55 -11.80 -5.14
CA LEU A 654 6.26 -11.31 -4.63
C LEU A 654 5.63 -10.39 -5.67
N ILE A 655 4.43 -10.75 -6.11
CA ILE A 655 3.64 -9.96 -7.06
C ILE A 655 2.51 -9.30 -6.28
N MET A 656 2.35 -8.00 -6.47
CA MET A 656 1.27 -7.21 -5.89
C MET A 656 0.52 -6.48 -6.99
N ASP A 657 -0.80 -6.41 -6.85
CA ASP A 657 -1.67 -5.69 -7.78
C ASP A 657 -2.59 -4.77 -6.96
N ALA A 658 -2.60 -3.48 -7.25
CA ALA A 658 -3.41 -2.50 -6.54
C ALA A 658 -4.79 -2.39 -7.18
N LYS A 659 -5.82 -2.61 -6.37
CA LYS A 659 -7.20 -2.51 -6.83
C LYS A 659 -7.97 -1.58 -5.92
N PHE A 660 -8.17 -0.37 -6.42
CA PHE A 660 -9.11 0.58 -5.82
C PHE A 660 -10.54 0.11 -6.09
N ARG A 661 -11.01 -0.82 -5.24
CA ARG A 661 -12.38 -1.32 -5.25
C ARG A 661 -13.09 -0.90 -3.98
N ASP A 662 -14.31 -0.47 -4.22
CA ASP A 662 -15.25 -0.09 -3.20
C ASP A 662 -15.99 -1.35 -2.69
N GLY A 663 -16.17 -1.51 -1.36
CA GLY A 663 -17.03 -2.53 -0.77
C GLY A 663 -16.67 -3.97 -1.14
N LEU A 664 -15.38 -4.33 -1.10
CA LEU A 664 -14.96 -5.73 -1.20
C LEU A 664 -15.56 -6.53 -0.03
N ASN A 665 -15.90 -7.79 -0.30
CA ASN A 665 -16.34 -8.79 0.67
C ASN A 665 -15.57 -10.10 0.45
N ASP A 666 -15.73 -11.08 1.34
CA ASP A 666 -14.97 -12.34 1.30
C ASP A 666 -14.97 -13.00 -0.08
N ASP A 667 -16.16 -13.14 -0.67
CA ASP A 667 -16.33 -13.89 -1.92
C ASP A 667 -15.69 -13.13 -3.10
N SER A 668 -15.94 -11.81 -3.20
CA SER A 668 -15.36 -10.98 -4.27
C SER A 668 -13.85 -10.78 -4.13
N LEU A 669 -13.32 -10.78 -2.90
CA LEU A 669 -11.88 -10.77 -2.65
C LEU A 669 -11.25 -12.10 -3.07
N ALA A 670 -11.84 -13.23 -2.66
CA ALA A 670 -11.38 -14.56 -3.02
C ALA A 670 -11.40 -14.80 -4.54
N GLU A 671 -12.48 -14.42 -5.23
CA GLU A 671 -12.58 -14.49 -6.69
C GLU A 671 -11.50 -13.67 -7.38
N LEU A 672 -11.25 -12.44 -6.91
CA LEU A 672 -10.28 -11.54 -7.51
C LEU A 672 -8.85 -12.04 -7.33
N VAL A 673 -8.52 -12.56 -6.15
CA VAL A 673 -7.20 -13.15 -5.87
C VAL A 673 -7.01 -14.44 -6.68
N GLN A 674 -8.05 -15.27 -6.81
CA GLN A 674 -8.01 -16.48 -7.65
C GLN A 674 -7.82 -16.16 -9.14
N ASP A 675 -8.53 -15.16 -9.67
CA ASP A 675 -8.35 -14.68 -11.04
C ASP A 675 -6.92 -14.20 -11.28
N MET A 676 -6.33 -13.45 -10.34
CA MET A 676 -4.93 -13.03 -10.43
C MET A 676 -3.95 -14.21 -10.38
N TYR A 677 -4.17 -15.16 -9.47
CA TYR A 677 -3.26 -16.28 -9.23
C TYR A 677 -3.29 -17.31 -10.37
N LEU A 678 -4.47 -17.78 -10.75
CA LEU A 678 -4.69 -18.84 -11.74
C LEU A 678 -5.09 -18.28 -13.12
N GLY A 679 -6.10 -17.41 -13.18
CA GLY A 679 -6.68 -16.94 -14.44
C GLY A 679 -5.71 -16.13 -15.30
N LYS A 680 -5.09 -15.10 -14.70
CA LYS A 680 -4.02 -14.29 -15.31
C LYS A 680 -2.65 -14.96 -15.20
N ASN A 681 -2.55 -16.05 -14.44
CA ASN A 681 -1.34 -16.78 -14.12
C ASN A 681 -0.19 -15.85 -13.67
N TYR A 682 -0.45 -14.91 -12.76
CA TYR A 682 0.65 -14.16 -12.12
C TYR A 682 1.54 -15.10 -11.32
N SER A 683 0.99 -16.21 -10.84
CA SER A 683 1.75 -17.22 -10.13
C SER A 683 2.84 -17.89 -10.96
N GLU A 684 2.81 -17.78 -12.30
CA GLU A 684 3.69 -18.51 -13.23
C GLU A 684 3.76 -19.99 -12.82
N ASP A 685 2.59 -20.64 -12.88
CA ASP A 685 2.36 -22.06 -12.53
C ASP A 685 2.68 -22.40 -11.08
N GLY A 686 2.30 -21.48 -10.17
CA GLY A 686 2.50 -21.67 -8.74
C GLY A 686 3.97 -21.53 -8.31
N SER A 687 4.79 -20.76 -9.02
CA SER A 687 6.14 -20.42 -8.57
C SER A 687 6.15 -19.17 -7.67
N ASN A 688 5.27 -18.21 -7.93
CA ASN A 688 5.28 -16.88 -7.30
C ASN A 688 4.19 -16.70 -6.24
N GLN A 689 4.47 -15.81 -5.28
CA GLN A 689 3.46 -15.31 -4.34
C GLN A 689 2.69 -14.14 -4.96
N VAL A 690 1.35 -14.12 -4.80
CA VAL A 690 0.49 -13.10 -5.46
C VAL A 690 -0.49 -12.48 -4.47
N PHE A 691 -0.40 -11.17 -4.28
CA PHE A 691 -1.23 -10.45 -3.32
C PHE A 691 -1.97 -9.26 -3.96
N ILE A 692 -3.16 -8.97 -3.45
CA ILE A 692 -3.91 -7.76 -3.80
C ILE A 692 -3.75 -6.69 -2.72
N LEU A 693 -3.53 -5.45 -3.16
CA LEU A 693 -3.59 -4.26 -2.30
C LEU A 693 -4.97 -3.62 -2.48
N HIS A 694 -5.73 -3.46 -1.40
CA HIS A 694 -7.05 -2.82 -1.46
C HIS A 694 -7.29 -1.80 -0.34
N PRO A 695 -8.13 -0.78 -0.58
CA PRO A 695 -8.46 0.22 0.43
C PRO A 695 -9.79 -0.08 1.15
N SER A 696 -10.45 -1.21 0.86
CA SER A 696 -11.73 -1.60 1.50
C SER A 696 -11.52 -2.08 2.95
N ARG A 697 -12.23 -1.44 3.90
CA ARG A 697 -12.33 -1.89 5.30
C ARG A 697 -13.39 -2.98 5.45
N GLN A 698 -13.20 -3.83 6.45
CA GLN A 698 -14.01 -5.00 6.77
C GLN A 698 -14.24 -5.90 5.55
N ALA A 699 -13.22 -6.00 4.69
CA ALA A 699 -13.27 -6.82 3.48
C ALA A 699 -13.48 -8.30 3.83
N ILE A 700 -13.10 -8.72 5.04
CA ILE A 700 -13.22 -10.09 5.51
C ILE A 700 -14.33 -10.22 6.56
N SER A 701 -15.45 -10.82 6.16
CA SER A 701 -16.59 -11.05 7.06
C SER A 701 -16.45 -12.36 7.83
N ARG A 702 -15.95 -13.41 7.18
CA ARG A 702 -15.65 -14.74 7.74
C ARG A 702 -14.24 -14.76 8.29
N ARG A 703 -14.02 -13.97 9.34
CA ARG A 703 -12.72 -13.83 10.00
C ARG A 703 -12.22 -15.17 10.52
N THR A 704 -10.96 -15.47 10.20
CA THR A 704 -10.26 -16.72 10.54
C THR A 704 -9.11 -16.51 11.54
N SER A 705 -8.86 -15.26 11.92
CA SER A 705 -7.90 -14.87 12.96
C SER A 705 -8.56 -13.82 13.87
N PRO A 706 -8.38 -13.90 15.21
CA PRO A 706 -8.90 -12.90 16.15
C PRO A 706 -8.06 -11.61 16.18
N LEU A 707 -6.91 -11.60 15.50
CA LEU A 707 -6.04 -10.42 15.45
C LEU A 707 -6.67 -9.28 14.65
N GLU A 708 -6.33 -8.04 14.99
CA GLU A 708 -6.93 -6.82 14.42
C GLU A 708 -6.86 -6.78 12.90
N TRP A 709 -5.74 -7.19 12.31
CA TRP A 709 -5.56 -7.25 10.86
C TRP A 709 -6.48 -8.26 10.17
N GLY A 710 -6.98 -9.28 10.88
CA GLY A 710 -7.82 -10.35 10.33
C GLY A 710 -9.21 -9.89 9.89
N ARG A 711 -9.55 -8.61 10.10
CA ARG A 711 -10.77 -7.97 9.59
C ARG A 711 -10.64 -7.51 8.14
N ASP A 712 -9.41 -7.19 7.73
CA ASP A 712 -9.14 -6.52 6.46
C ASP A 712 -8.04 -7.22 5.64
N CYS A 713 -7.29 -8.15 6.23
CA CYS A 713 -6.18 -8.88 5.60
C CYS A 713 -6.29 -10.38 5.89
N ASP A 714 -5.87 -11.24 4.95
CA ASP A 714 -5.81 -12.70 5.14
C ASP A 714 -4.39 -13.28 5.07
N TYR A 715 -3.43 -12.52 4.51
CA TYR A 715 -2.05 -12.93 4.24
C TYR A 715 -1.90 -14.31 3.57
N GLY A 716 -2.92 -14.86 2.93
CA GLY A 716 -2.89 -16.21 2.35
C GLY A 716 -2.73 -17.34 3.37
N GLN A 717 -3.15 -17.14 4.62
CA GLN A 717 -2.90 -18.08 5.72
C GLN A 717 -3.50 -19.50 5.60
N ILE A 718 -4.46 -19.71 4.69
CA ILE A 718 -5.09 -21.02 4.43
C ILE A 718 -4.40 -21.74 3.25
N VAL A 719 -3.59 -21.00 2.51
CA VAL A 719 -2.94 -21.45 1.27
C VAL A 719 -1.43 -21.26 1.39
N ASP A 720 -0.85 -21.54 2.56
CA ASP A 720 0.61 -21.46 2.77
C ASP A 720 1.25 -20.12 2.35
N HIS A 721 0.55 -19.00 2.59
CA HIS A 721 0.99 -17.66 2.23
C HIS A 721 1.29 -17.47 0.73
N ARG A 722 0.67 -18.27 -0.14
CA ARG A 722 0.88 -18.25 -1.59
C ARG A 722 0.16 -17.10 -2.27
N TYR A 723 -1.06 -16.81 -1.84
CA TYR A 723 -1.84 -15.70 -2.36
C TYR A 723 -2.87 -15.20 -1.36
N GLY A 724 -3.21 -13.92 -1.41
CA GLY A 724 -4.12 -13.31 -0.45
C GLY A 724 -4.35 -11.81 -0.66
N GLY A 725 -5.04 -11.19 0.30
CA GLY A 725 -5.32 -9.75 0.31
C GLY A 725 -4.74 -9.02 1.52
N ILE A 726 -4.28 -7.79 1.28
CA ILE A 726 -3.90 -6.85 2.34
C ILE A 726 -4.60 -5.49 2.18
N TYR A 727 -5.07 -4.98 3.31
CA TYR A 727 -5.62 -3.63 3.41
C TYR A 727 -4.51 -2.59 3.49
N LEU A 728 -4.53 -1.66 2.53
CA LEU A 728 -3.59 -0.56 2.42
C LEU A 728 -4.35 0.69 1.98
N ALA A 729 -4.47 1.67 2.87
CA ALA A 729 -5.11 2.96 2.64
C ALA A 729 -4.51 4.04 3.56
N PRO A 730 -4.33 5.29 3.09
CA PRO A 730 -4.03 6.41 3.95
C PRO A 730 -5.17 6.61 4.95
N SER A 731 -4.83 6.91 6.21
CA SER A 731 -5.79 6.96 7.31
C SER A 731 -5.82 8.34 7.94
N LEU A 732 -6.98 8.98 7.93
CA LEU A 732 -7.27 10.20 8.69
C LEU A 732 -7.69 9.91 10.15
N LYS A 733 -8.08 8.66 10.48
CA LYS A 733 -8.86 8.31 11.68
C LYS A 733 -8.30 7.15 12.52
N GLY A 734 -7.10 6.63 12.25
CA GLY A 734 -6.58 5.46 12.99
C GLY A 734 -5.25 4.88 12.50
N LYS A 735 -4.83 3.76 13.12
CA LYS A 735 -3.55 3.06 12.92
C LYS A 735 -3.17 2.92 11.44
N SER A 736 -1.89 3.17 11.17
CA SER A 736 -1.33 3.13 9.82
C SER A 736 -1.51 1.75 9.19
N SER A 737 -2.20 1.69 8.04
CA SER A 737 -2.27 0.47 7.22
C SER A 737 -0.91 0.07 6.63
N LEU A 738 0.11 0.94 6.74
CA LEU A 738 1.49 0.65 6.35
C LEU A 738 2.05 -0.58 7.05
N ASP A 739 1.64 -0.81 8.31
CA ASP A 739 2.05 -1.99 9.09
C ASP A 739 1.61 -3.28 8.39
N ASN A 740 0.50 -3.26 7.63
CA ASN A 740 0.06 -4.43 6.89
C ASN A 740 0.97 -4.75 5.70
N LEU A 741 1.41 -3.72 4.97
CA LEU A 741 2.39 -3.86 3.88
C LEU A 741 3.77 -4.27 4.41
N GLN A 742 4.18 -3.68 5.52
CA GLN A 742 5.39 -4.07 6.24
C GLN A 742 5.33 -5.54 6.65
N ARG A 743 4.20 -6.01 7.18
CA ARG A 743 4.01 -7.41 7.55
C ARG A 743 4.11 -8.34 6.33
N LEU A 744 3.53 -7.98 5.19
CA LEU A 744 3.61 -8.74 3.93
C LEU A 744 5.06 -8.85 3.42
N ILE A 745 5.78 -7.74 3.30
CA ILE A 745 7.17 -7.74 2.83
C ILE A 745 8.08 -8.46 3.85
N GLY A 746 7.85 -8.23 5.14
CA GLY A 746 8.55 -8.87 6.25
C GLY A 746 8.41 -10.39 6.26
N MET A 747 7.24 -10.91 5.93
CA MET A 747 6.99 -12.35 5.78
C MET A 747 7.92 -12.99 4.72
N VAL A 748 8.10 -12.34 3.56
CA VAL A 748 9.00 -12.83 2.51
C VAL A 748 10.46 -12.67 2.91
N LEU A 749 10.83 -11.56 3.56
CA LEU A 749 12.19 -11.38 4.08
C LEU A 749 12.56 -12.42 5.14
N GLN A 750 11.61 -12.79 6.02
CA GLN A 750 11.81 -13.82 7.02
C GLN A 750 11.95 -15.21 6.40
N SER A 751 11.18 -15.56 5.37
CA SER A 751 11.33 -16.85 4.69
C SER A 751 12.70 -17.01 4.00
N LEU A 752 13.29 -15.90 3.55
CA LEU A 752 14.62 -15.86 2.94
C LEU A 752 15.78 -15.73 3.93
N ALA A 753 15.50 -15.51 5.22
CA ALA A 753 16.53 -15.26 6.22
C ALA A 753 17.28 -16.54 6.60
N THR A 754 18.61 -16.43 6.62
CA THR A 754 19.53 -17.55 6.88
C THR A 754 20.61 -17.14 7.88
N HIS A 755 21.29 -18.13 8.45
CA HIS A 755 22.43 -17.95 9.34
C HIS A 755 23.50 -19.02 9.10
N ARG A 756 24.73 -18.74 9.51
CA ARG A 756 25.86 -19.67 9.62
C ARG A 756 26.56 -19.44 10.96
N GLY A 757 27.09 -20.51 11.56
CA GLY A 757 27.68 -20.47 12.90
C GLY A 757 26.64 -20.40 14.03
N GLY A 758 27.10 -20.24 15.28
CA GLY A 758 26.23 -20.11 16.46
C GLY A 758 25.66 -21.42 17.03
N GLY A 759 26.24 -22.57 16.69
CA GLY A 759 25.97 -23.88 17.32
C GLY A 759 26.90 -24.19 18.50
N ARG A 760 27.12 -25.47 18.83
CA ARG A 760 28.13 -25.92 19.82
C ARG A 760 29.59 -25.66 19.41
N THR A 761 29.82 -25.09 18.22
CA THR A 761 31.13 -24.76 17.65
C THR A 761 31.47 -23.29 17.93
N GLU A 762 32.76 -22.98 18.14
CA GLU A 762 33.27 -21.62 18.44
C GLU A 762 33.18 -20.61 17.26
N GLU A 763 32.46 -20.94 16.19
CA GLU A 763 32.34 -20.08 15.01
C GLU A 763 31.40 -18.89 15.28
N LYS A 764 31.88 -17.68 14.96
CA LYS A 764 31.10 -16.43 15.05
C LYS A 764 29.81 -16.54 14.23
N LEU A 765 28.67 -16.29 14.87
CA LEU A 765 27.36 -16.26 14.21
C LEU A 765 27.29 -15.13 13.18
N VAL A 766 26.92 -15.48 11.95
CA VAL A 766 26.63 -14.54 10.86
C VAL A 766 25.22 -14.83 10.35
N HIS A 767 24.39 -13.80 10.20
CA HIS A 767 23.00 -13.96 9.78
C HIS A 767 22.49 -12.82 8.89
N SER A 768 21.40 -13.08 8.15
CA SER A 768 20.65 -12.08 7.37
C SER A 768 19.31 -11.70 8.01
N PHE A 769 19.05 -12.10 9.27
CA PHE A 769 17.83 -11.72 9.99
C PHE A 769 17.65 -10.21 10.08
N THR A 770 16.38 -9.79 10.10
CA THR A 770 15.95 -8.41 10.30
C THR A 770 14.75 -8.39 11.25
N CYS A 771 14.64 -7.35 12.07
CA CYS A 771 13.44 -7.14 12.86
C CYS A 771 12.26 -6.82 11.94
N ILE A 772 11.16 -7.58 12.03
CA ILE A 772 9.97 -7.31 11.20
C ILE A 772 9.31 -5.98 11.58
N GLY A 773 9.39 -5.55 12.84
CA GLY A 773 8.68 -4.36 13.35
C GLY A 773 9.39 -3.02 13.14
N CYS A 774 10.72 -2.98 13.12
CA CYS A 774 11.48 -1.75 12.88
C CYS A 774 12.56 -1.87 11.79
N GLY A 775 12.72 -3.04 11.18
CA GLY A 775 13.74 -3.28 10.15
C GLY A 775 15.20 -3.22 10.62
N ASN A 776 15.44 -3.14 11.95
CA ASN A 776 16.79 -3.20 12.50
C ASN A 776 17.48 -4.52 12.11
N HIS A 777 18.68 -4.39 11.58
CA HIS A 777 19.53 -5.48 11.12
C HIS A 777 20.99 -5.31 11.61
N ASP A 778 21.23 -4.37 12.53
CA ASP A 778 22.52 -4.22 13.20
C ASP A 778 22.73 -5.38 14.18
N GLN A 779 23.84 -6.12 14.00
CA GLN A 779 24.21 -7.28 14.82
C GLN A 779 24.39 -6.92 16.30
N ASN A 780 24.73 -5.67 16.63
CA ASN A 780 24.87 -5.22 18.02
C ASN A 780 23.52 -4.95 18.69
N ARG A 781 22.46 -4.77 17.89
CA ARG A 781 21.11 -4.45 18.37
C ARG A 781 20.07 -5.52 18.05
N LEU A 782 20.47 -6.57 17.32
CA LEU A 782 19.66 -7.73 16.97
C LEU A 782 20.36 -8.97 17.52
N VAL A 783 19.99 -9.36 18.74
CA VAL A 783 20.55 -10.53 19.42
C VAL A 783 19.86 -11.77 18.87
N VAL A 784 20.64 -12.78 18.48
CA VAL A 784 20.14 -14.01 17.88
C VAL A 784 20.66 -15.20 18.67
N ASP A 785 19.75 -15.90 19.33
CA ASP A 785 20.04 -17.08 20.14
C ASP A 785 19.52 -18.34 19.47
N ILE A 786 20.43 -19.29 19.22
CA ILE A 786 20.12 -20.57 18.60
C ILE A 786 20.03 -21.64 19.68
N SER A 787 18.90 -22.33 19.74
CA SER A 787 18.60 -23.35 20.74
C SER A 787 17.76 -24.48 20.13
N THR A 788 17.46 -25.50 20.92
CA THR A 788 16.49 -26.54 20.56
C THR A 788 15.23 -26.40 21.40
N THR A 789 14.07 -26.68 20.81
CA THR A 789 12.82 -26.86 21.55
C THR A 789 12.91 -28.09 22.46
N GLY A 790 11.98 -28.23 23.42
CA GLY A 790 11.89 -29.44 24.25
C GLY A 790 11.65 -30.73 23.46
N GLY A 791 11.15 -30.63 22.22
CA GLY A 791 11.00 -31.74 21.28
C GLY A 791 12.21 -31.97 20.36
N GLY A 792 13.34 -31.28 20.57
CA GLY A 792 14.56 -31.43 19.79
C GLY A 792 14.63 -30.64 18.48
N ASN A 793 13.57 -29.91 18.11
CA ASN A 793 13.55 -29.11 16.88
C ASN A 793 14.37 -27.81 17.01
N ASN A 794 14.98 -27.36 15.91
CA ASN A 794 15.70 -26.09 15.85
C ASN A 794 14.79 -24.90 16.22
N ARG A 795 15.29 -24.03 17.10
CA ARG A 795 14.62 -22.82 17.57
C ARG A 795 15.60 -21.66 17.53
N VAL A 796 15.25 -20.59 16.83
CA VAL A 796 16.02 -19.35 16.80
C VAL A 796 15.19 -18.25 17.45
N VAL A 797 15.71 -17.64 18.50
CA VAL A 797 15.10 -16.47 19.17
C VAL A 797 15.84 -15.23 18.69
N ILE A 798 15.11 -14.26 18.18
CA ILE A 798 15.63 -13.01 17.62
C ILE A 798 15.07 -11.88 18.46
N GLU A 799 15.93 -11.20 19.22
CA GLU A 799 15.54 -10.09 20.09
C GLU A 799 16.11 -8.77 19.56
N CYS A 800 15.23 -7.80 19.30
CA CYS A 800 15.63 -6.47 18.84
C CYS A 800 15.70 -5.50 20.01
N SER A 801 16.89 -4.99 20.36
CA SER A 801 17.03 -3.99 21.43
C SER A 801 16.49 -2.61 21.04
N ALA A 802 16.41 -2.31 19.74
CA ALA A 802 15.92 -1.02 19.24
C ALA A 802 14.41 -0.83 19.45
N CYS A 803 13.61 -1.89 19.28
CA CYS A 803 12.15 -1.82 19.47
C CYS A 803 11.61 -2.82 20.48
N SER A 804 12.46 -3.60 21.16
CA SER A 804 12.07 -4.67 22.10
C SER A 804 11.24 -5.83 21.51
N LEU A 805 11.05 -5.89 20.19
CA LEU A 805 10.35 -7.00 19.53
C LEU A 805 11.16 -8.30 19.62
N ILE A 806 10.46 -9.40 19.91
CA ILE A 806 11.01 -10.75 19.88
C ILE A 806 10.31 -11.55 18.79
N SER A 807 11.10 -12.15 17.92
CA SER A 807 10.63 -13.08 16.87
C SER A 807 11.24 -14.46 17.12
N ILE A 808 10.43 -15.52 16.97
CA ILE A 808 10.89 -16.89 17.17
C ILE A 808 10.70 -17.65 15.86
N ARG A 809 11.81 -18.14 15.28
CA ARG A 809 11.78 -19.13 14.20
C ARG A 809 11.77 -20.54 14.79
N THR A 810 10.84 -21.37 14.35
CA THR A 810 10.71 -22.78 14.73
C THR A 810 10.13 -23.56 13.55
N VAL A 811 10.05 -24.89 13.65
CA VAL A 811 9.34 -25.72 12.68
C VAL A 811 8.02 -26.25 13.22
N CYS A 812 7.08 -26.55 12.33
CA CYS A 812 5.84 -27.24 12.65
C CYS A 812 6.13 -28.69 13.05
N VAL A 813 5.53 -29.16 14.15
CA VAL A 813 5.72 -30.55 14.61
C VAL A 813 5.08 -31.57 13.66
N HIS A 814 4.07 -31.17 12.89
CA HIS A 814 3.31 -32.08 12.02
C HIS A 814 3.87 -32.18 10.60
N CYS A 815 4.23 -31.05 9.98
CA CYS A 815 4.72 -31.01 8.60
C CYS A 815 6.15 -30.48 8.44
N SER A 816 6.83 -30.14 9.53
CA SER A 816 8.19 -29.59 9.53
C SER A 816 8.38 -28.27 8.77
N ALA A 817 7.30 -27.62 8.33
CA ALA A 817 7.36 -26.29 7.72
C ALA A 817 7.95 -25.26 8.68
N ASP A 818 8.76 -24.33 8.15
CA ASP A 818 9.29 -23.20 8.90
C ASP A 818 8.18 -22.24 9.34
N LEU A 819 8.28 -21.72 10.56
CA LEU A 819 7.30 -20.85 11.18
C LEU A 819 7.96 -19.73 11.94
N TYR A 820 7.38 -18.54 11.82
CA TYR A 820 7.83 -17.34 12.52
C TYR A 820 6.73 -16.84 13.45
N LYS A 821 7.03 -16.79 14.76
CA LYS A 821 6.14 -16.20 15.77
C LYS A 821 6.66 -14.79 16.07
N ASN A 822 5.93 -13.76 15.68
CA ASN A 822 6.36 -12.35 15.75
C ASN A 822 5.60 -11.58 16.84
N GLY A 823 5.19 -12.25 17.92
CA GLY A 823 4.33 -11.68 18.98
C GLY A 823 2.90 -11.36 18.50
N TYR A 824 2.09 -10.74 19.37
CA TYR A 824 0.67 -10.46 19.07
C TYR A 824 0.45 -9.53 17.89
N TYR A 825 1.28 -8.48 17.76
CA TYR A 825 1.04 -7.45 16.78
C TYR A 825 1.59 -7.80 15.39
N TRP A 826 2.83 -8.27 15.31
CA TRP A 826 3.51 -8.46 14.02
C TRP A 826 3.33 -9.85 13.40
N THR A 827 2.66 -10.77 14.08
CA THR A 827 2.34 -12.09 13.52
C THR A 827 1.39 -11.96 12.32
N TYR A 828 1.74 -12.62 11.21
CA TYR A 828 0.92 -12.76 9.99
C TYR A 828 0.24 -14.12 9.86
N HIS A 829 0.54 -15.06 10.76
CA HIS A 829 -0.18 -16.33 10.84
C HIS A 829 -1.49 -16.15 11.61
N ARG A 830 -2.57 -16.88 11.27
CA ARG A 830 -3.74 -16.93 12.15
C ARG A 830 -3.39 -17.52 13.50
N THR A 831 -4.10 -17.03 14.51
CA THR A 831 -4.11 -17.60 15.87
C THR A 831 -5.52 -18.10 16.17
N ARG A 832 -5.70 -18.83 17.29
CA ARG A 832 -7.03 -19.29 17.70
C ARG A 832 -7.71 -18.23 18.55
N ALA A 833 -9.03 -18.10 18.44
CA ALA A 833 -9.81 -17.18 19.26
C ALA A 833 -9.58 -17.40 20.77
N ALA A 834 -9.49 -18.66 21.19
CA ALA A 834 -9.23 -19.02 22.57
C ALA A 834 -7.75 -19.03 22.97
N GLN A 835 -6.79 -18.87 22.05
CA GLN A 835 -5.36 -18.78 22.40
C GLN A 835 -4.58 -18.02 21.31
N ILE A 836 -4.22 -16.79 21.63
CA ILE A 836 -3.58 -15.84 20.70
C ILE A 836 -2.04 -15.89 20.74
N SER A 837 -1.45 -16.57 21.73
CA SER A 837 0.02 -16.68 21.92
C SER A 837 0.71 -17.67 21.00
N ASN A 838 -0.06 -18.47 20.26
CA ASN A 838 0.49 -19.43 19.32
C ASN A 838 -0.20 -19.34 17.96
N VAL A 839 0.48 -19.85 16.95
CA VAL A 839 0.10 -19.73 15.54
C VAL A 839 -0.42 -21.06 15.02
N VAL A 840 -1.33 -20.98 14.05
CA VAL A 840 -1.73 -22.12 13.23
C VAL A 840 -0.75 -22.21 12.06
N CYS A 841 -0.22 -23.41 11.82
CA CYS A 841 0.65 -23.65 10.68
C CYS A 841 -0.12 -23.46 9.36
N PRO A 842 0.33 -22.59 8.45
CA PRO A 842 -0.39 -22.28 7.22
C PRO A 842 -0.33 -23.42 6.19
N SER A 843 0.62 -24.36 6.32
CA SER A 843 0.79 -25.49 5.41
C SER A 843 -0.07 -26.70 5.77
N CYS A 844 -0.31 -26.95 7.07
CA CYS A 844 -1.05 -28.15 7.53
C CYS A 844 -2.22 -27.85 8.47
N ASN A 845 -2.52 -26.57 8.73
CA ASN A 845 -3.60 -26.10 9.60
C ASN A 845 -3.56 -26.61 11.05
N SER A 846 -2.44 -27.22 11.48
CA SER A 846 -2.24 -27.66 12.86
C SER A 846 -1.95 -26.47 13.76
N PHE A 847 -2.61 -26.43 14.92
CA PHE A 847 -2.32 -25.47 15.98
C PHE A 847 -1.18 -25.98 16.87
N LEU A 848 -0.26 -25.09 17.23
CA LEU A 848 1.02 -25.43 17.87
C LEU A 848 1.09 -25.06 19.34
#